data_AF-A0A9P3P541-F1
#
_entry.id   AF-A0A9P3P541-F1
#
_cell.length_a   1.000
_cell.length_b   1.000
_cell.length_c   1.000
_cell.angle_alpha   90.00
_cell.angle_beta   90.00
_cell.angle_gamma   90.00
#
_symmetry.space_group_name_H-M   'P 1'
#
loop_
_entity.id
_entity.type
_entity.pdbx_description
1 polymer ?
#
loop_
_entity_poly.entity_id
_entity_poly.type
_entity_poly.pdbx_seq_one_letter_code
_entity_poly.pdbx_strand_id
1 'polypeptide(L)'
;MTLKLRYLILFFALLMAFVAPDLVSLLWSAPFRLMDTLPLLPAALNDPQRLYLYGLWLGGTIYFSALMWVAVTRHNKGYLIVAVAQIVFVIGITLCKVPFGEQNQRRWQSMNQLETPAWSDFLYDRHARFIQIALRGGPLNQHNITEQFLAQKKPLAALPLGWNEEDAAAADALWQQALGYREREAKALPKMMEYLAWMPDRGDLTLATAILTLTSEADKAQAETAFRRAIAIAPENPDAWLGWAVALIQARDDERVRKSQFQPFTKSITTGLLMAEGLKESPRQPALQQRLAAYIAQMPVEDRQILLILQARMQTRSCDLPLDKYATEQGEASKVLPLAKSIVFKTAPVRSVSPINERFPGHVSIDTERYGIRKESLQAMLYPAIHKYIKSATTILSLDTDASGELLNVVVECSSGVPEFDQAALHYAQEWRFGSHRQGKRVLMPVSFISDRVPPEEYYGEMEARAMRISRLAARHNKTGMESASKEMVARFTRMKALFPQQRLSAEEAHQLQLIYLKKRDKTPKGRMESFTEMTEAMEALVETHPYYAPLLKDLAFRKSYASFEEKRAAWSQLLALAPEDPQVWMAWGSVWAERDPELYMGAMIASMLLQPLTEDTEQKIANIKTKLLMRVGMGPRKAILSAKVYADYGDILGERAKGEDTAKAAAILPASKKLDRQETITPLDPAPRMTVDIDRDEVLNAALFNVEWKAPQRPDERRAELTVDIDDTGMPTLVLISKSSEVEQYDAQAVNMLWRWNFKPQPDGRRMTVGVNFLH
;
A
#
# COMPACT_ATOMS: atom_id res chain seq x y z
N MET A 1 2.92 82.99 -11.22
CA MET A 1 2.87 82.28 -12.52
C MET A 1 1.40 82.12 -12.89
N THR A 2 0.90 82.86 -13.88
CA THR A 2 -0.54 82.92 -14.21
C THR A 2 -1.03 81.63 -14.86
N LEU A 3 -2.32 81.30 -14.70
CA LEU A 3 -2.95 80.09 -15.24
C LEU A 3 -2.67 79.91 -16.75
N LYS A 4 -2.66 81.03 -17.50
CA LYS A 4 -2.33 81.07 -18.93
C LYS A 4 -0.91 80.61 -19.26
N LEU A 5 0.09 80.91 -18.43
CA LEU A 5 1.48 80.50 -18.67
C LEU A 5 1.66 78.99 -18.43
N ARG A 6 0.92 78.40 -17.48
CA ARG A 6 0.91 76.95 -17.26
C ARG A 6 0.33 76.19 -18.45
N TYR A 7 -0.79 76.67 -19.01
CA TYR A 7 -1.36 76.10 -20.23
C TYR A 7 -0.47 76.33 -21.46
N LEU A 8 0.21 77.48 -21.56
CA LEU A 8 1.14 77.74 -22.66
C LEU A 8 2.36 76.81 -22.63
N ILE A 9 2.92 76.54 -21.44
CA ILE A 9 4.03 75.60 -21.26
C ILE A 9 3.57 74.15 -21.47
N LEU A 10 2.38 73.78 -20.98
CA LEU A 10 1.78 72.47 -21.26
C LEU A 10 1.50 72.28 -22.74
N PHE A 11 0.98 73.31 -23.41
CA PHE A 11 0.72 73.30 -24.84
C PHE A 11 2.01 73.23 -25.64
N PHE A 12 3.06 73.99 -25.29
CA PHE A 12 4.38 73.88 -25.93
C PHE A 12 5.05 72.52 -25.67
N ALA A 13 4.88 71.94 -24.48
CA ALA A 13 5.39 70.60 -24.17
C ALA A 13 4.65 69.50 -24.96
N LEU A 14 3.32 69.59 -25.08
CA LEU A 14 2.49 68.71 -25.91
C LEU A 14 2.80 68.90 -27.40
N LEU A 15 3.01 70.14 -27.85
CA LEU A 15 3.33 70.48 -29.22
C LEU A 15 4.75 70.00 -29.59
N MET A 16 5.73 70.14 -28.70
CA MET A 16 7.07 69.57 -28.88
C MET A 16 7.04 68.04 -28.91
N ALA A 17 6.21 67.40 -28.08
CA ALA A 17 6.02 65.95 -28.12
C ALA A 17 5.40 65.45 -29.43
N PHE A 18 4.67 66.31 -30.15
CA PHE A 18 4.00 65.97 -31.41
C PHE A 18 4.81 66.36 -32.66
N VAL A 19 5.53 67.49 -32.62
CA VAL A 19 6.25 68.06 -33.78
C VAL A 19 7.69 67.55 -33.88
N ALA A 20 8.33 67.26 -32.74
CA ALA A 20 9.68 66.70 -32.70
C ALA A 20 9.75 65.57 -31.66
N PRO A 21 8.97 64.49 -31.84
CA PRO A 21 8.92 63.37 -30.90
C PRO A 21 10.31 62.77 -30.66
N ASP A 22 11.15 62.72 -31.69
CA ASP A 22 12.53 62.25 -31.58
C ASP A 22 13.40 63.17 -30.72
N LEU A 23 13.20 64.49 -30.75
CA LEU A 23 14.00 65.45 -29.99
C LEU A 23 13.60 65.48 -28.51
N VAL A 24 12.29 65.34 -28.24
CA VAL A 24 11.77 65.13 -26.88
C VAL A 24 12.22 63.78 -26.33
N SER A 25 12.15 62.72 -27.13
CA SER A 25 12.70 61.40 -26.78
C SER A 25 14.21 61.45 -26.54
N LEU A 26 14.97 62.23 -27.33
CA LEU A 26 16.42 62.38 -27.17
C LEU A 26 16.80 63.20 -25.93
N LEU A 27 16.01 64.23 -25.57
CA LEU A 27 16.20 64.99 -24.32
C LEU A 27 15.75 64.21 -23.07
N TRP A 28 14.67 63.43 -23.16
CA TRP A 28 14.22 62.54 -22.09
C TRP A 28 15.12 61.31 -21.93
N SER A 29 15.69 60.80 -23.02
CA SER A 29 16.66 59.70 -23.00
C SER A 29 18.08 60.17 -22.73
N ALA A 30 18.40 61.47 -22.80
CA ALA A 30 19.75 61.98 -22.55
C ALA A 30 20.32 61.59 -21.17
N PRO A 31 19.58 61.65 -20.04
CA PRO A 31 20.08 61.18 -18.74
C PRO A 31 20.34 59.68 -18.74
N PHE A 32 19.51 58.90 -19.43
CA PHE A 32 19.64 57.45 -19.55
C PHE A 32 20.82 57.04 -20.46
N ARG A 33 21.00 57.72 -21.60
CA ARG A 33 22.16 57.58 -22.49
C ARG A 33 23.45 58.03 -21.82
N LEU A 34 23.40 59.07 -20.98
CA LEU A 34 24.55 59.48 -20.16
C LEU A 34 24.92 58.37 -19.15
N MET A 35 23.91 57.70 -18.60
CA MET A 35 24.08 56.56 -17.67
C MET A 35 24.62 55.30 -18.36
N ASP A 36 24.25 55.06 -19.62
CA ASP A 36 24.77 53.94 -20.42
C ASP A 36 26.17 54.20 -21.00
N THR A 37 26.56 55.48 -21.17
CA THR A 37 27.88 55.87 -21.70
C THR A 37 28.91 56.13 -20.60
N LEU A 38 28.48 56.51 -19.40
CA LEU A 38 29.32 56.49 -18.21
C LEU A 38 29.38 55.04 -17.69
N PRO A 39 30.56 54.46 -17.41
CA PRO A 39 30.71 53.10 -16.90
C PRO A 39 30.26 52.95 -15.43
N LEU A 40 29.18 53.66 -15.04
CA LEU A 40 28.65 53.75 -13.69
C LEU A 40 27.62 52.66 -13.38
N LEU A 41 27.05 52.00 -14.39
CA LEU A 41 26.11 50.88 -14.22
C LEU A 41 26.75 49.56 -14.63
N PRO A 42 27.17 48.72 -13.67
CA PRO A 42 27.68 47.39 -13.94
C PRO A 42 26.64 46.50 -14.63
N ALA A 43 27.12 45.63 -15.51
CA ALA A 43 26.31 44.60 -16.14
C ALA A 43 25.63 43.67 -15.11
N ALA A 44 26.22 43.54 -13.91
CA ALA A 44 25.74 42.68 -12.82
C ALA A 44 24.39 43.09 -12.21
N LEU A 45 23.89 44.30 -12.46
CA LEU A 45 22.60 44.77 -11.92
C LEU A 45 21.42 44.14 -12.67
N ASN A 46 20.40 43.67 -11.94
CA ASN A 46 19.16 43.14 -12.52
C ASN A 46 18.19 44.27 -12.93
N ASP A 47 17.16 43.96 -13.71
CA ASP A 47 16.23 44.97 -14.26
C ASP A 47 15.55 45.84 -13.18
N PRO A 48 15.08 45.30 -12.04
CA PRO A 48 14.55 46.12 -10.95
C PRO A 48 15.57 47.06 -10.33
N GLN A 49 16.81 46.61 -10.13
CA GLN A 49 17.91 47.43 -9.59
C GLN A 49 18.29 48.55 -10.58
N ARG A 50 18.35 48.23 -11.88
CA ARG A 50 18.58 49.22 -12.93
C ARG A 50 17.45 50.24 -12.98
N LEU A 51 16.20 49.80 -12.96
CA LEU A 51 15.02 50.67 -12.93
C LEU A 51 15.02 51.58 -11.69
N TYR A 52 15.41 51.06 -10.53
CA TYR A 52 15.56 51.85 -9.30
C TYR A 52 16.63 52.94 -9.47
N LEU A 53 17.79 52.60 -10.01
CA LEU A 53 18.87 53.57 -10.25
C LEU A 53 18.47 54.59 -11.31
N TYR A 54 17.81 54.16 -12.40
CA TYR A 54 17.24 55.06 -13.40
C TYR A 54 16.22 56.01 -12.78
N GLY A 55 15.33 55.52 -11.89
CA GLY A 55 14.38 56.34 -11.17
C GLY A 55 15.05 57.32 -10.20
N LEU A 56 16.11 56.89 -9.50
CA LEU A 56 16.90 57.72 -8.60
C LEU A 56 17.57 58.87 -9.36
N TRP A 57 18.18 58.57 -10.52
CA TRP A 57 18.84 59.57 -11.36
C TRP A 57 17.85 60.48 -12.08
N LEU A 58 16.72 59.96 -12.56
CA LEU A 58 15.65 60.77 -13.15
C LEU A 58 15.06 61.74 -12.11
N GLY A 59 14.72 61.24 -10.92
CA GLY A 59 14.21 62.08 -9.83
C GLY A 59 15.25 63.11 -9.38
N GLY A 60 16.50 62.68 -9.25
CA GLY A 60 17.64 63.53 -8.89
C GLY A 60 17.89 64.65 -9.90
N THR A 61 17.85 64.36 -11.20
CA THR A 61 18.07 65.33 -12.28
C THR A 61 16.92 66.30 -12.45
N ILE A 62 15.66 65.86 -12.29
CA ILE A 62 14.48 66.74 -12.28
C ILE A 62 14.57 67.70 -11.09
N TYR A 63 14.89 67.20 -9.90
CA TYR A 63 15.00 68.02 -8.69
C TYR A 63 16.18 69.01 -8.79
N PHE A 64 17.33 68.54 -9.28
CA PHE A 64 18.47 69.41 -9.60
C PHE A 64 18.09 70.53 -10.58
N SER A 65 17.42 70.20 -11.68
CA SER A 65 17.01 71.16 -12.69
C SER A 65 16.03 72.20 -12.14
N ALA A 66 15.09 71.78 -11.29
CA ALA A 66 14.16 72.69 -10.61
C ALA A 66 14.89 73.63 -9.64
N LEU A 67 15.83 73.11 -8.85
CA LEU A 67 16.64 73.91 -7.93
C LEU A 67 17.55 74.89 -8.67
N MET A 68 18.18 74.45 -9.76
CA MET A 68 19.00 75.30 -10.64
C MET A 68 18.16 76.41 -11.28
N TRP A 69 16.96 76.09 -11.77
CA TRP A 69 16.03 77.08 -12.33
C TRP A 69 15.66 78.15 -11.28
N VAL A 70 15.34 77.74 -10.05
CA VAL A 70 15.04 78.67 -8.95
C VAL A 70 16.28 79.49 -8.56
N ALA A 71 17.45 78.87 -8.50
CA ALA A 71 18.72 79.54 -8.20
C ALA A 71 19.03 80.64 -9.24
N VAL A 72 18.85 80.35 -10.53
CA VAL A 72 19.09 81.29 -11.63
C VAL A 72 18.04 82.39 -11.66
N THR A 73 16.74 82.05 -11.61
CA THR A 73 15.65 83.03 -11.72
C THR A 73 15.50 83.95 -10.51
N ARG A 74 15.91 83.50 -9.32
CA ARG A 74 15.87 84.30 -8.09
C ARG A 74 17.24 84.80 -7.62
N HIS A 75 18.30 84.52 -8.39
CA HIS A 75 19.70 84.82 -8.05
C HIS A 75 20.11 84.42 -6.62
N ASN A 76 19.59 83.29 -6.12
CA ASN A 76 19.82 82.84 -4.75
C ASN A 76 20.87 81.71 -4.71
N LYS A 77 22.06 82.03 -4.17
CA LYS A 77 23.19 81.10 -4.03
C LYS A 77 22.90 79.89 -3.14
N GLY A 78 21.94 79.99 -2.21
CA GLY A 78 21.55 78.87 -1.34
C GLY A 78 20.95 77.70 -2.13
N TYR A 79 20.12 77.99 -3.14
CA TYR A 79 19.53 76.95 -4.00
C TYR A 79 20.58 76.30 -4.91
N LEU A 80 21.63 77.02 -5.28
CA LEU A 80 22.78 76.47 -6.03
C LEU A 80 23.54 75.43 -5.17
N ILE A 81 23.80 75.74 -3.90
CA ILE A 81 24.47 74.81 -2.97
C ILE A 81 23.63 73.55 -2.78
N VAL A 82 22.32 73.69 -2.57
CA VAL A 82 21.41 72.54 -2.40
C VAL A 82 21.34 71.71 -3.69
N ALA A 83 21.35 72.34 -4.87
CA ALA A 83 21.40 71.63 -6.14
C ALA A 83 22.67 70.77 -6.27
N VAL A 84 23.85 71.33 -5.98
CA VAL A 84 25.11 70.58 -6.00
C VAL A 84 25.10 69.44 -4.97
N ALA A 85 24.61 69.70 -3.75
CA ALA A 85 24.47 68.68 -2.71
C ALA A 85 23.56 67.53 -3.14
N GLN A 86 22.47 67.80 -3.87
CA GLN A 86 21.59 66.77 -4.42
C GLN A 86 22.32 65.84 -5.39
N ILE A 87 23.13 66.38 -6.31
CA ILE A 87 23.89 65.55 -7.25
C ILE A 87 24.91 64.69 -6.50
N VAL A 88 25.64 65.27 -5.54
CA VAL A 88 26.60 64.52 -4.71
C VAL A 88 25.90 63.41 -3.92
N PHE A 89 24.69 63.65 -3.43
CA PHE A 89 23.89 62.65 -2.73
C PHE A 89 23.44 61.51 -3.64
N VAL A 90 22.96 61.81 -4.86
CA VAL A 90 22.59 60.80 -5.87
C VAL A 90 23.81 59.97 -6.29
N ILE A 91 24.96 60.61 -6.50
CA ILE A 91 26.23 59.92 -6.77
C ILE A 91 26.62 59.04 -5.58
N GLY A 92 26.55 59.55 -4.35
CA GLY A 92 26.90 58.80 -3.14
C GLY A 92 26.02 57.57 -2.91
N ILE A 93 24.70 57.68 -3.11
CA ILE A 93 23.80 56.52 -3.06
C ILE A 93 24.14 55.50 -4.14
N THR A 94 24.42 55.97 -5.36
CA THR A 94 24.82 55.10 -6.47
C THR A 94 26.11 54.36 -6.13
N LEU A 95 27.13 55.05 -5.62
CA LEU A 95 28.41 54.44 -5.26
C LEU A 95 28.28 53.39 -4.13
N CYS A 96 27.37 53.58 -3.18
CA CYS A 96 27.12 52.62 -2.10
C CYS A 96 26.25 51.43 -2.51
N LYS A 97 25.50 51.53 -3.61
CA LYS A 97 24.55 50.52 -4.08
C LYS A 97 25.03 49.73 -5.30
N VAL A 98 26.14 50.13 -5.89
CA VAL A 98 26.70 49.56 -7.10
C VAL A 98 28.01 48.83 -6.80
N PRO A 99 28.21 47.59 -7.28
CA PRO A 99 29.47 46.88 -7.09
C PRO A 99 30.59 47.46 -7.98
N PHE A 100 31.67 47.93 -7.35
CA PHE A 100 32.89 48.36 -8.04
C PHE A 100 33.97 47.28 -8.00
N GLY A 101 34.62 47.05 -9.15
CA GLY A 101 35.64 46.01 -9.34
C GLY A 101 35.06 44.70 -9.89
N GLU A 102 35.82 44.02 -10.75
CA GLU A 102 35.34 42.85 -11.49
C GLU A 102 34.86 41.71 -10.58
N GLN A 103 35.59 41.41 -9.50
CA GLN A 103 35.20 40.38 -8.54
C GLN A 103 33.90 40.74 -7.81
N ASN A 104 33.73 42.00 -7.39
CA ASN A 104 32.50 42.44 -6.73
C ASN A 104 31.30 42.42 -7.68
N GLN A 105 31.51 42.69 -8.96
CA GLN A 105 30.49 42.56 -9.99
C GLN A 105 30.08 41.09 -10.19
N ARG A 106 31.04 40.17 -10.29
CA ARG A 106 30.78 38.72 -10.37
C ARG A 106 30.06 38.18 -9.12
N ARG A 107 30.48 38.63 -7.93
CA ARG A 107 29.81 38.35 -6.65
C ARG A 107 28.36 38.81 -6.67
N TRP A 108 28.12 40.06 -7.08
CA TRP A 108 26.78 40.63 -7.14
C TRP A 108 25.89 39.92 -8.16
N GLN A 109 26.42 39.59 -9.32
CA GLN A 109 25.73 38.82 -10.35
C GLN A 109 25.31 37.45 -9.82
N SER A 110 26.22 36.75 -9.13
CA SER A 110 25.94 35.45 -8.52
C SER A 110 24.86 35.57 -7.45
N MET A 111 24.91 36.60 -6.59
CA MET A 111 23.86 36.86 -5.60
C MET A 111 22.50 37.12 -6.25
N ASN A 112 22.44 37.92 -7.32
CA ASN A 112 21.21 38.16 -8.07
C ASN A 112 20.66 36.87 -8.70
N GLN A 113 21.53 35.97 -9.18
CA GLN A 113 21.12 34.67 -9.71
C GLN A 113 20.58 33.74 -8.62
N LEU A 114 21.13 33.78 -7.40
CA LEU A 114 20.65 33.00 -6.26
C LEU A 114 19.25 33.42 -5.79
N GLU A 115 18.86 34.68 -6.01
CA GLU A 115 17.50 35.17 -5.72
C GLU A 115 16.46 34.70 -6.75
N THR A 116 16.87 34.04 -7.84
CA THR A 116 15.93 33.54 -8.84
C THR A 116 15.12 32.36 -8.31
N PRO A 117 13.83 32.22 -8.71
CA PRO A 117 13.00 31.08 -8.31
C PRO A 117 13.62 29.71 -8.66
N ALA A 118 14.40 29.65 -9.73
CA ALA A 118 15.05 28.41 -10.17
C ALA A 118 16.05 27.87 -9.14
N TRP A 119 16.81 28.75 -8.49
CA TRP A 119 17.75 28.40 -7.43
C TRP A 119 17.04 28.03 -6.12
N SER A 120 15.99 28.77 -5.74
CA SER A 120 15.19 28.42 -4.57
C SER A 120 14.48 27.08 -4.72
N ASP A 121 13.92 26.80 -5.90
CA ASP A 121 13.25 25.55 -6.21
C ASP A 121 14.23 24.38 -6.22
N PHE A 122 15.45 24.59 -6.75
CA PHE A 122 16.51 23.59 -6.73
C PHE A 122 16.90 23.20 -5.29
N LEU A 123 17.16 24.18 -4.42
CA LEU A 123 17.53 23.94 -3.02
C LEU A 123 16.37 23.32 -2.24
N TYR A 124 15.14 23.77 -2.48
CA TYR A 124 13.94 23.22 -1.87
C TYR A 124 13.74 21.75 -2.25
N ASP A 125 13.84 21.40 -3.54
CA ASP A 125 13.68 20.03 -4.02
C ASP A 125 14.77 19.11 -3.43
N ARG A 126 16.03 19.56 -3.39
CA ARG A 126 17.13 18.82 -2.74
C ARG A 126 16.88 18.62 -1.25
N HIS A 127 16.40 19.64 -0.53
CA HIS A 127 16.10 19.54 0.89
C HIS A 127 14.90 18.63 1.19
N ALA A 128 13.81 18.76 0.41
CA ALA A 128 12.63 17.91 0.55
C ALA A 128 12.95 16.43 0.30
N ARG A 129 13.85 16.13 -0.65
CA ARG A 129 14.33 14.77 -0.92
C ARG A 129 15.26 14.23 0.16
N PHE A 130 16.18 15.07 0.66
CA PHE A 130 16.99 14.74 1.83
C PHE A 130 16.10 14.34 3.01
N ILE A 131 15.04 15.13 3.28
CA ILE A 131 14.01 14.80 4.27
C ILE A 131 13.33 13.47 3.93
N GLN A 132 12.89 13.26 2.69
CA GLN A 132 12.23 12.02 2.28
C GLN A 132 13.10 10.78 2.56
N ILE A 133 14.40 10.84 2.28
CA ILE A 133 15.33 9.71 2.49
C ILE A 133 15.67 9.54 3.97
N ALA A 134 16.04 10.63 4.64
CA ALA A 134 16.45 10.58 6.04
C ALA A 134 15.29 10.27 7.00
N LEU A 135 14.06 10.65 6.66
CA LEU A 135 12.87 10.51 7.52
C LEU A 135 11.88 9.46 7.03
N ARG A 136 11.48 9.51 5.76
CA ARG A 136 10.41 8.69 5.18
C ARG A 136 10.88 7.45 4.41
N GLY A 137 12.19 7.21 4.32
CA GLY A 137 12.73 6.01 3.69
C GLY A 137 12.16 4.75 4.34
N GLY A 138 11.69 3.83 3.49
CA GLY A 138 11.30 2.46 3.87
C GLY A 138 12.53 1.59 4.20
N PRO A 139 12.42 0.24 4.15
CA PRO A 139 13.55 -0.64 4.42
C PRO A 139 14.78 -0.18 3.63
N LEU A 140 15.90 -0.06 4.32
CA LEU A 140 17.17 0.49 3.82
C LEU A 140 17.77 -0.43 2.75
N ASN A 141 17.21 -0.41 1.53
CA ASN A 141 17.89 -0.96 0.37
C ASN A 141 18.95 0.05 -0.08
N GLN A 142 20.19 -0.21 0.35
CA GLN A 142 21.37 0.64 0.10
C GLN A 142 21.51 1.03 -1.38
N HIS A 143 21.17 0.11 -2.29
CA HIS A 143 21.31 0.32 -3.73
C HIS A 143 20.22 1.26 -4.26
N ASN A 144 18.95 1.02 -3.94
CA ASN A 144 17.83 1.83 -4.44
C ASN A 144 17.86 3.28 -3.92
N ILE A 145 18.28 3.51 -2.68
CA ILE A 145 18.35 4.88 -2.11
C ILE A 145 19.42 5.68 -2.84
N THR A 146 20.60 5.09 -3.04
CA THR A 146 21.73 5.73 -3.72
C THR A 146 21.40 6.00 -5.18
N GLU A 147 20.82 5.03 -5.89
CA GLU A 147 20.40 5.19 -7.29
C GLU A 147 19.27 6.22 -7.46
N GLN A 148 18.20 6.17 -6.65
CA GLN A 148 17.12 7.17 -6.73
C GLN A 148 17.64 8.58 -6.50
N PHE A 149 18.64 8.70 -5.62
CA PHE A 149 19.26 9.97 -5.31
C PHE A 149 20.17 10.47 -6.45
N LEU A 150 20.99 9.60 -7.06
CA LEU A 150 21.88 9.92 -8.17
C LEU A 150 21.15 10.07 -9.53
N ALA A 151 20.03 9.38 -9.72
CA ALA A 151 19.28 9.33 -10.98
C ALA A 151 18.54 10.64 -11.32
N GLN A 152 18.42 11.58 -10.38
CA GLN A 152 17.64 12.80 -10.57
C GLN A 152 18.57 14.00 -10.76
N LYS A 153 18.96 14.21 -12.01
CA LYS A 153 19.81 15.33 -12.44
C LYS A 153 18.98 16.47 -13.04
N LYS A 154 18.73 17.52 -12.27
CA LYS A 154 18.93 18.88 -12.80
C LYS A 154 20.41 19.19 -12.56
N PRO A 155 21.25 19.23 -13.61
CA PRO A 155 22.67 19.51 -13.40
C PRO A 155 22.83 20.94 -12.87
N LEU A 156 23.73 21.14 -11.90
CA LEU A 156 24.16 22.48 -11.46
C LEU A 156 24.64 23.33 -12.64
N ALA A 157 25.17 22.69 -13.70
CA ALA A 157 25.52 23.32 -14.96
C ALA A 157 24.34 24.04 -15.67
N ALA A 158 23.09 23.71 -15.37
CA ALA A 158 21.91 24.40 -15.89
C ALA A 158 21.55 25.67 -15.09
N LEU A 159 22.22 25.93 -13.97
CA LEU A 159 22.04 27.09 -13.10
C LEU A 159 23.39 27.79 -12.84
N PRO A 160 24.12 28.23 -13.89
CA PRO A 160 25.46 28.78 -13.71
C PRO A 160 25.42 30.07 -12.89
N LEU A 161 26.36 30.19 -11.95
CA LEU A 161 26.62 31.43 -11.22
C LEU A 161 27.74 32.24 -11.89
N GLY A 162 27.79 33.54 -11.63
CA GLY A 162 28.69 34.49 -12.28
C GLY A 162 30.15 34.47 -11.81
N TRP A 163 30.59 33.50 -11.00
CA TRP A 163 31.98 33.35 -10.55
C TRP A 163 32.87 32.66 -11.60
N ASN A 164 34.19 32.81 -11.50
CA ASN A 164 35.16 32.22 -12.46
C ASN A 164 36.22 31.32 -11.80
N GLU A 165 37.10 30.71 -12.61
CA GLU A 165 38.16 29.81 -12.12
C GLU A 165 39.18 30.48 -11.18
N GLU A 166 39.39 31.78 -11.30
CA GLU A 166 40.29 32.52 -10.40
C GLU A 166 39.67 32.70 -9.01
N ASP A 167 38.38 33.07 -8.97
CA ASP A 167 37.60 33.16 -7.74
C ASP A 167 37.55 31.79 -7.03
N ALA A 168 37.42 30.73 -7.84
CA ALA A 168 37.47 29.35 -7.41
C ALA A 168 38.82 28.98 -6.78
N ALA A 169 39.91 29.24 -7.49
CA ALA A 169 41.27 28.95 -7.02
C ALA A 169 41.61 29.76 -5.75
N ALA A 170 41.14 31.00 -5.66
CA ALA A 170 41.32 31.83 -4.47
C ALA A 170 40.59 31.26 -3.25
N ALA A 171 39.35 30.77 -3.42
CA ALA A 171 38.62 30.10 -2.37
C ALA A 171 39.28 28.75 -1.98
N ASP A 172 39.80 28.02 -2.96
CA ASP A 172 40.47 26.73 -2.70
C ASP A 172 41.77 26.89 -1.93
N ALA A 173 42.56 27.92 -2.28
CA ALA A 173 43.78 28.25 -1.56
C ALA A 173 43.52 28.52 -0.07
N LEU A 174 42.38 29.12 0.30
CA LEU A 174 42.06 29.41 1.70
C LEU A 174 41.97 28.14 2.55
N TRP A 175 41.20 27.14 2.09
CA TRP A 175 41.03 25.93 2.88
C TRP A 175 42.25 25.02 2.77
N GLN A 176 42.91 24.94 1.60
CA GLN A 176 44.13 24.16 1.42
C GLN A 176 45.30 24.65 2.30
N GLN A 177 45.48 25.97 2.44
CA GLN A 177 46.53 26.54 3.29
C GLN A 177 46.21 26.45 4.79
N ALA A 178 44.91 26.38 5.13
CA ALA A 178 44.44 26.30 6.51
C ALA A 178 44.45 24.86 7.05
N LEU A 179 44.19 23.88 6.19
CA LEU A 179 43.92 22.49 6.54
C LEU A 179 45.00 21.89 7.46
N GLY A 180 44.57 21.33 8.60
CA GLY A 180 45.42 20.65 9.57
C GLY A 180 45.97 21.55 10.69
N TYR A 181 45.79 22.87 10.62
CA TYR A 181 46.23 23.82 11.65
C TYR A 181 45.05 24.58 12.25
N ARG A 182 44.63 24.22 13.48
CA ARG A 182 43.42 24.78 14.14
C ARG A 182 43.30 26.31 14.08
N GLU A 183 44.39 27.03 14.37
CA GLU A 183 44.36 28.51 14.32
C GLU A 183 44.18 29.08 12.91
N ARG A 184 44.71 28.40 11.89
CA ARG A 184 44.56 28.83 10.49
C ARG A 184 43.18 28.46 9.97
N GLU A 185 42.64 27.31 10.36
CA GLU A 185 41.27 26.87 10.08
C GLU A 185 40.25 27.88 10.62
N ALA A 186 40.38 28.29 11.88
CA ALA A 186 39.50 29.28 12.50
C ALA A 186 39.59 30.66 11.81
N LYS A 187 40.78 31.06 11.32
CA LYS A 187 40.97 32.33 10.59
C LYS A 187 40.45 32.26 9.14
N ALA A 188 40.49 31.09 8.52
CA ALA A 188 40.03 30.90 7.14
C ALA A 188 38.51 30.76 7.06
N LEU A 189 37.86 30.16 8.08
CA LEU A 189 36.43 29.85 8.07
C LEU A 189 35.53 31.06 7.75
N PRO A 190 35.67 32.25 8.37
CA PRO A 190 34.85 33.41 8.04
C PRO A 190 34.98 33.83 6.57
N LYS A 191 36.20 33.84 6.03
CA LYS A 191 36.45 34.18 4.62
C LYS A 191 35.87 33.14 3.66
N MET A 192 35.95 31.86 4.02
CA MET A 192 35.30 30.80 3.24
C MET A 192 33.78 30.94 3.25
N MET A 193 33.18 31.32 4.38
CA MET A 193 31.75 31.61 4.46
C MET A 193 31.35 32.82 3.59
N GLU A 194 32.20 33.85 3.50
CA GLU A 194 31.99 34.96 2.57
C GLU A 194 31.99 34.51 1.11
N TYR A 195 32.91 33.62 0.72
CA TYR A 195 32.94 33.02 -0.62
C TYR A 195 31.72 32.13 -0.89
N LEU A 196 31.29 31.33 0.09
CA LEU A 196 30.10 30.49 -0.03
C LEU A 196 28.80 31.28 -0.20
N ALA A 197 28.74 32.52 0.28
CA ALA A 197 27.55 33.35 0.15
C ALA A 197 27.18 33.63 -1.33
N TRP A 198 28.13 33.51 -2.25
CA TRP A 198 27.94 33.76 -3.68
C TRP A 198 28.49 32.65 -4.60
N MET A 199 29.15 31.62 -4.05
CA MET A 199 29.53 30.39 -4.74
C MET A 199 28.99 29.14 -4.03
N PRO A 200 27.68 29.05 -3.70
CA PRO A 200 27.13 27.93 -2.95
C PRO A 200 27.03 26.62 -3.77
N ASP A 201 27.18 26.70 -5.08
CA ASP A 201 27.21 25.57 -6.02
C ASP A 201 28.51 24.77 -5.96
N ARG A 202 29.55 25.32 -5.32
CA ARG A 202 30.84 24.67 -5.10
C ARG A 202 30.75 23.60 -4.02
N GLY A 203 30.56 22.35 -4.45
CA GLY A 203 30.45 21.17 -3.58
C GLY A 203 31.67 20.92 -2.69
N ASP A 204 32.86 21.23 -3.19
CA ASP A 204 34.12 21.13 -2.47
C ASP A 204 34.31 22.23 -1.43
N LEU A 205 34.03 23.48 -1.79
CA LEU A 205 34.07 24.62 -0.85
C LEU A 205 33.03 24.47 0.26
N THR A 206 31.83 23.97 -0.07
CA THR A 206 30.77 23.70 0.92
C THR A 206 31.16 22.57 1.87
N LEU A 207 31.77 21.48 1.35
CA LEU A 207 32.28 20.40 2.18
C LEU A 207 33.46 20.85 3.07
N ALA A 208 34.43 21.57 2.50
CA ALA A 208 35.57 22.09 3.24
C ALA A 208 35.12 22.99 4.39
N THR A 209 34.16 23.89 4.14
CA THR A 209 33.57 24.74 5.18
C THR A 209 32.90 23.89 6.25
N ALA A 210 32.11 22.87 5.88
CA ALA A 210 31.44 21.99 6.85
C ALA A 210 32.44 21.22 7.74
N ILE A 211 33.54 20.72 7.18
CA ILE A 211 34.61 20.06 7.93
C ILE A 211 35.28 21.06 8.88
N LEU A 212 35.58 22.28 8.42
CA LEU A 212 36.18 23.30 9.28
C LEU A 212 35.24 23.74 10.40
N THR A 213 33.94 23.88 10.13
CA THR A 213 32.89 24.13 11.15
C THR A 213 32.85 23.02 12.20
N LEU A 214 32.94 21.74 11.79
CA LEU A 214 32.99 20.59 12.71
C LEU A 214 34.22 20.62 13.64
N THR A 215 35.32 21.19 13.15
CA THR A 215 36.61 21.24 13.86
C THR A 215 36.80 22.52 14.67
N SER A 216 35.94 23.53 14.47
CA SER A 216 35.90 24.78 15.22
C SER A 216 35.07 24.61 16.48
N GLU A 217 35.65 24.82 17.67
CA GLU A 217 34.89 24.75 18.93
C GLU A 217 33.78 25.82 19.02
N ALA A 218 33.97 26.97 18.38
CA ALA A 218 32.97 28.05 18.39
C ALA A 218 31.73 27.72 17.54
N ASP A 219 31.93 27.01 16.42
CA ASP A 219 30.89 26.82 15.39
C ASP A 219 30.38 25.39 15.30
N LYS A 220 30.92 24.47 16.12
CA LYS A 220 30.62 23.03 16.09
C LYS A 220 29.13 22.71 16.14
N ALA A 221 28.33 23.50 16.87
CA ALA A 221 26.88 23.35 16.95
C ALA A 221 26.16 23.53 15.58
N GLN A 222 26.81 24.19 14.62
CA GLN A 222 26.28 24.41 13.27
C GLN A 222 26.75 23.35 12.27
N ALA A 223 27.65 22.44 12.66
CA ALA A 223 28.27 21.46 11.76
C ALA A 223 27.24 20.55 11.08
N GLU A 224 26.21 20.10 11.80
CA GLU A 224 25.11 19.32 11.22
C GLU A 224 24.47 20.03 10.01
N THR A 225 24.15 21.31 10.19
CA THR A 225 23.47 22.11 9.16
C THR A 225 24.44 22.43 8.01
N ALA A 226 25.73 22.62 8.31
CA ALA A 226 26.76 22.80 7.29
C ALA A 226 26.91 21.55 6.40
N PHE A 227 26.99 20.34 6.99
CA PHE A 227 27.03 19.11 6.20
C PHE A 227 25.73 18.85 5.43
N ARG A 228 24.58 19.20 5.99
CA ARG A 228 23.30 19.12 5.26
C ARG A 228 23.31 19.98 3.99
N ARG A 229 23.92 21.17 4.04
CA ARG A 229 24.14 22.01 2.85
C ARG A 229 25.10 21.37 1.87
N ALA A 230 26.22 20.82 2.36
CA ALA A 230 27.17 20.11 1.51
C ALA A 230 26.50 18.93 0.78
N ILE A 231 25.66 18.15 1.46
CA ILE A 231 24.86 17.06 0.86
C ILE A 231 23.86 17.61 -0.16
N ALA A 232 23.24 18.77 0.07
CA ALA A 232 22.30 19.33 -0.91
C ALA A 232 22.98 19.68 -2.25
N ILE A 233 24.28 20.01 -2.22
CA ILE A 233 25.07 20.47 -3.36
C ILE A 233 25.89 19.34 -4.01
N ALA A 234 26.65 18.59 -3.22
CA ALA A 234 27.49 17.46 -3.64
C ALA A 234 27.10 16.16 -2.90
N PRO A 235 25.88 15.67 -3.10
CA PRO A 235 25.38 14.48 -2.43
C PRO A 235 26.06 13.17 -2.82
N GLU A 236 26.69 13.11 -3.99
CA GLU A 236 27.50 11.97 -4.42
C GLU A 236 28.78 11.83 -3.59
N ASN A 237 29.15 12.86 -2.82
CA ASN A 237 30.35 12.86 -2.02
C ASN A 237 30.12 12.08 -0.70
N PRO A 238 30.78 10.93 -0.50
CA PRO A 238 30.61 10.11 0.69
C PRO A 238 31.07 10.81 1.98
N ASP A 239 32.05 11.72 1.89
CA ASP A 239 32.60 12.41 3.07
C ASP A 239 31.60 13.44 3.63
N ALA A 240 30.70 13.97 2.80
CA ALA A 240 29.60 14.84 3.24
C ALA A 240 28.60 14.08 4.12
N TRP A 241 28.25 12.84 3.74
CA TRP A 241 27.36 11.98 4.51
C TRP A 241 28.02 11.42 5.78
N LEU A 242 29.28 11.02 5.70
CA LEU A 242 30.06 10.59 6.88
C LEU A 242 30.21 11.75 7.87
N GLY A 243 30.55 12.94 7.39
CA GLY A 243 30.67 14.14 8.20
C GLY A 243 29.35 14.53 8.87
N TRP A 244 28.22 14.40 8.17
CA TRP A 244 26.90 14.61 8.77
C TRP A 244 26.60 13.61 9.90
N ALA A 245 26.90 12.33 9.70
CA ALA A 245 26.74 11.30 10.74
C ALA A 245 27.61 11.59 11.98
N VAL A 246 28.86 12.03 11.78
CA VAL A 246 29.78 12.44 12.86
C VAL A 246 29.26 13.68 13.59
N ALA A 247 28.83 14.70 12.84
CA ALA A 247 28.27 15.93 13.40
C ALA A 247 27.03 15.65 14.24
N LEU A 248 26.16 14.73 13.79
CA LEU A 248 25.04 14.26 14.57
C LEU A 248 25.53 13.65 15.88
N ILE A 249 26.39 12.61 15.85
CA ILE A 249 26.91 11.92 17.07
C ILE A 249 27.37 12.93 18.13
N GLN A 250 28.11 13.96 17.73
CA GLN A 250 28.63 14.97 18.65
C GLN A 250 27.58 15.96 19.16
N ALA A 251 26.51 16.19 18.39
CA ALA A 251 25.40 17.05 18.76
C ALA A 251 24.21 16.30 19.38
N ARG A 252 24.36 15.00 19.73
CA ARG A 252 23.29 14.16 20.32
C ARG A 252 22.62 14.77 21.54
N ASP A 253 23.39 15.51 22.33
CA ASP A 253 22.93 16.14 23.57
C ASP A 253 22.43 17.58 23.35
N ASP A 254 22.57 18.15 22.16
CA ASP A 254 22.06 19.49 21.85
C ASP A 254 20.53 19.45 21.75
N GLU A 255 19.86 20.30 22.53
CA GLU A 255 18.40 20.41 22.53
C GLU A 255 17.85 20.84 21.16
N ARG A 256 18.59 21.62 20.36
CA ARG A 256 18.21 22.02 18.99
C ARG A 256 18.20 20.84 18.04
N VAL A 257 19.20 19.96 18.15
CA VAL A 257 19.28 18.73 17.34
C VAL A 257 18.21 17.75 17.80
N ARG A 258 17.98 17.64 19.11
CA ARG A 258 16.86 16.84 19.66
C ARG A 258 15.50 17.36 19.23
N LYS A 259 15.27 18.68 19.15
CA LYS A 259 14.02 19.29 18.66
C LYS A 259 13.93 19.41 17.14
N SER A 260 14.96 18.99 16.41
CA SER A 260 14.95 19.03 14.95
C SER A 260 13.90 18.09 14.36
N GLN A 261 13.56 18.28 13.09
CA GLN A 261 12.62 17.43 12.35
C GLN A 261 13.08 15.96 12.18
N PHE A 262 14.33 15.60 12.57
CA PHE A 262 14.99 14.32 12.27
C PHE A 262 15.00 13.32 13.43
N GLN A 263 13.83 13.09 14.06
CA GLN A 263 13.65 12.24 15.24
C GLN A 263 13.29 10.79 14.85
N PRO A 264 14.22 10.05 14.25
CA PRO A 264 15.14 9.36 15.13
C PRO A 264 16.60 9.62 14.78
N PHE A 265 17.32 10.27 15.69
CA PHE A 265 18.73 10.58 15.59
C PHE A 265 19.61 9.40 15.15
N THR A 266 19.41 8.21 15.74
CA THR A 266 20.12 6.98 15.36
C THR A 266 19.78 6.54 13.93
N LYS A 267 18.53 6.72 13.49
CA LYS A 267 18.14 6.46 12.09
C LYS A 267 18.87 7.41 11.14
N SER A 268 18.95 8.69 11.47
CA SER A 268 19.67 9.69 10.67
C SER A 268 21.17 9.40 10.57
N ILE A 269 21.83 9.07 11.69
CA ILE A 269 23.24 8.63 11.68
C ILE A 269 23.40 7.40 10.81
N THR A 270 22.56 6.39 11.01
CA THR A 270 22.62 5.14 10.24
C THR A 270 22.46 5.40 8.75
N THR A 271 21.49 6.24 8.35
CA THR A 271 21.32 6.65 6.94
C THR A 271 22.57 7.35 6.41
N GLY A 272 23.15 8.30 7.15
CA GLY A 272 24.38 8.98 6.73
C GLY A 272 25.55 8.02 6.54
N LEU A 273 25.73 7.08 7.46
CA LEU A 273 26.79 6.08 7.34
C LEU A 273 26.54 5.09 6.17
N LEU A 274 25.29 4.71 5.91
CA LEU A 274 24.93 3.86 4.77
C LEU A 274 25.19 4.55 3.43
N MET A 275 24.84 5.84 3.33
CA MET A 275 25.12 6.64 2.13
C MET A 275 26.63 6.79 1.91
N ALA A 276 27.39 7.02 2.98
CA ALA A 276 28.85 7.15 2.89
C ALA A 276 29.53 5.85 2.41
N GLU A 277 29.05 4.67 2.83
CA GLU A 277 29.58 3.38 2.35
C GLU A 277 29.10 3.06 0.93
N GLY A 278 27.83 3.31 0.61
CA GLY A 278 27.28 3.07 -0.73
C GLY A 278 27.91 3.95 -1.82
N LEU A 279 28.35 5.16 -1.46
CA LEU A 279 29.02 6.12 -2.35
C LEU A 279 30.54 6.03 -2.28
N LYS A 280 31.09 4.93 -1.75
CA LYS A 280 32.51 4.88 -1.42
C LYS A 280 33.43 5.03 -2.64
N GLU A 281 32.97 4.59 -3.80
CA GLU A 281 33.68 4.66 -5.09
C GLU A 281 33.54 6.01 -5.80
N SER A 282 32.68 6.92 -5.32
CA SER A 282 32.52 8.25 -5.90
C SER A 282 33.81 9.09 -5.75
N PRO A 283 34.07 10.06 -6.66
CA PRO A 283 35.20 10.96 -6.56
C PRO A 283 35.24 11.71 -5.23
N ARG A 284 36.43 11.77 -4.61
CA ARG A 284 36.68 12.49 -3.34
C ARG A 284 37.85 13.44 -3.48
N GLN A 285 37.91 14.42 -2.59
CA GLN A 285 39.09 15.25 -2.40
C GLN A 285 39.97 14.65 -1.29
N PRO A 286 41.18 14.12 -1.61
CA PRO A 286 42.00 13.39 -0.63
C PRO A 286 42.34 14.21 0.61
N ALA A 287 42.60 15.51 0.46
CA ALA A 287 42.92 16.41 1.57
C ALA A 287 41.76 16.54 2.57
N LEU A 288 40.53 16.70 2.08
CA LEU A 288 39.33 16.80 2.92
C LEU A 288 39.02 15.47 3.61
N GLN A 289 39.15 14.36 2.88
CA GLN A 289 38.99 13.01 3.42
C GLN A 289 39.97 12.74 4.57
N GLN A 290 41.26 13.04 4.36
CA GLN A 290 42.29 12.89 5.39
C GLN A 290 42.01 13.77 6.60
N ARG A 291 41.54 15.02 6.39
CA ARG A 291 41.21 15.93 7.50
C ARG A 291 40.04 15.44 8.34
N LEU A 292 38.99 14.91 7.69
CA LEU A 292 37.84 14.33 8.37
C LEU A 292 38.25 13.05 9.12
N ALA A 293 39.05 12.18 8.52
CA ALA A 293 39.59 10.99 9.18
C ALA A 293 40.46 11.35 10.40
N ALA A 294 41.33 12.35 10.27
CA ALA A 294 42.15 12.85 11.36
C ALA A 294 41.30 13.42 12.50
N TYR A 295 40.19 14.10 12.18
CA TYR A 295 39.23 14.55 13.18
C TYR A 295 38.57 13.36 13.91
N ILE A 296 38.08 12.37 13.16
CA ILE A 296 37.45 11.16 13.74
C ILE A 296 38.42 10.45 14.68
N ALA A 297 39.69 10.36 14.33
CA ALA A 297 40.75 9.80 15.18
C ALA A 297 41.06 10.63 16.44
N GLN A 298 40.63 11.90 16.51
CA GLN A 298 40.78 12.79 17.65
C GLN A 298 39.48 12.99 18.45
N MET A 299 38.35 12.46 17.98
CA MET A 299 37.06 12.56 18.68
C MET A 299 37.13 11.94 20.08
N PRO A 300 36.27 12.40 21.02
CA PRO A 300 36.10 11.75 22.31
C PRO A 300 35.89 10.23 22.17
N VAL A 301 36.42 9.47 23.13
CA VAL A 301 36.42 8.00 23.07
C VAL A 301 34.99 7.46 22.96
N GLU A 302 34.04 8.01 23.71
CA GLU A 302 32.62 7.64 23.66
C GLU A 302 32.02 7.85 22.27
N ASP A 303 32.21 9.03 21.68
CA ASP A 303 31.68 9.36 20.35
C ASP A 303 32.24 8.43 19.27
N ARG A 304 33.54 8.10 19.38
CA ARG A 304 34.20 7.17 18.48
C ARG A 304 33.69 5.74 18.64
N GLN A 305 33.42 5.31 19.87
CA GLN A 305 32.81 4.00 20.13
C GLN A 305 31.40 3.92 19.55
N ILE A 306 30.58 4.98 19.69
CA ILE A 306 29.25 5.05 19.04
C ILE A 306 29.40 4.86 17.52
N LEU A 307 30.32 5.60 16.89
CA LEU A 307 30.56 5.49 15.45
C LEU A 307 30.97 4.06 15.04
N LEU A 308 31.92 3.45 15.75
CA LEU A 308 32.40 2.10 15.47
C LEU A 308 31.32 1.03 15.63
N ILE A 309 30.52 1.11 16.71
CA ILE A 309 29.42 0.17 16.95
C ILE A 309 28.39 0.30 15.84
N LEU A 310 27.97 1.53 15.49
CA LEU A 310 27.00 1.75 14.41
C LEU A 310 27.51 1.28 13.06
N GLN A 311 28.80 1.50 12.74
CA GLN A 311 29.42 0.97 11.54
C GLN A 311 29.43 -0.57 11.51
N ALA A 312 29.78 -1.21 12.62
CA ALA A 312 29.76 -2.67 12.73
C ALA A 312 28.34 -3.23 12.54
N ARG A 313 27.33 -2.59 13.15
CA ARG A 313 25.91 -2.97 12.99
C ARG A 313 25.47 -2.92 11.53
N MET A 314 25.90 -1.92 10.76
CA MET A 314 25.56 -1.84 9.34
C MET A 314 26.15 -2.98 8.52
N GLN A 315 27.35 -3.44 8.85
CA GLN A 315 28.04 -4.53 8.14
C GLN A 315 27.42 -5.90 8.42
N THR A 316 26.79 -6.08 9.59
CA THR A 316 26.17 -7.34 10.00
C THR A 316 24.67 -7.42 9.71
N ARG A 317 24.06 -6.36 9.16
CA ARG A 317 22.63 -6.35 8.79
C ARG A 317 22.34 -7.36 7.70
N SER A 318 21.74 -8.48 8.07
CA SER A 318 21.14 -9.43 7.13
C SER A 318 19.71 -9.67 7.55
N CYS A 319 18.76 -8.96 6.94
CA CYS A 319 17.33 -9.16 7.16
C CYS A 319 16.83 -10.54 6.68
N ASP A 320 17.70 -11.33 6.05
CA ASP A 320 17.46 -12.69 5.59
C ASP A 320 17.91 -13.78 6.60
N LEU A 321 18.45 -13.41 7.77
CA LEU A 321 18.89 -14.40 8.76
C LEU A 321 17.71 -14.97 9.57
N PRO A 322 17.73 -16.27 9.90
CA PRO A 322 16.76 -16.89 10.82
C PRO A 322 16.78 -16.22 12.20
N LEU A 323 15.59 -16.04 12.79
CA LEU A 323 15.39 -15.33 14.06
C LEU A 323 16.27 -15.84 15.21
N ASP A 324 16.66 -17.11 15.17
CA ASP A 324 17.43 -17.76 16.23
C ASP A 324 18.94 -17.45 16.19
N LYS A 325 19.47 -17.02 15.04
CA LYS A 325 20.89 -16.63 14.89
C LYS A 325 21.20 -15.23 15.41
N TYR A 326 20.20 -14.34 15.47
CA TYR A 326 20.39 -12.97 16.01
C TYR A 326 20.75 -12.95 17.50
N ALA A 327 20.38 -13.97 18.27
CA ALA A 327 20.71 -14.08 19.69
C ALA A 327 22.20 -14.40 19.97
N THR A 328 22.96 -14.76 18.94
CA THR A 328 24.35 -15.26 19.04
C THR A 328 25.40 -14.36 18.39
N GLU A 329 25.06 -13.14 17.97
CA GLU A 329 26.05 -12.21 17.40
C GLU A 329 27.11 -11.80 18.43
N GLN A 330 28.32 -12.33 18.29
CA GLN A 330 29.50 -11.90 19.03
C GLN A 330 30.26 -10.87 18.20
N GLY A 331 30.53 -9.68 18.75
CA GLY A 331 31.31 -8.64 18.07
C GLY A 331 30.93 -7.21 18.47
N GLU A 332 31.57 -6.20 17.87
CA GLU A 332 31.27 -4.79 18.12
C GLU A 332 29.79 -4.42 17.84
N ALA A 333 29.16 -5.08 16.86
CA ALA A 333 27.75 -4.84 16.51
C ALA A 333 26.77 -5.18 17.65
N SER A 334 27.10 -6.13 18.52
CA SER A 334 26.21 -6.56 19.62
C SER A 334 26.41 -5.78 20.91
N LYS A 335 27.41 -4.90 20.98
CA LYS A 335 27.60 -3.97 22.10
C LYS A 335 26.52 -2.91 22.15
N VAL A 336 26.19 -2.48 23.36
CA VAL A 336 25.29 -1.34 23.61
C VAL A 336 25.99 -0.04 23.26
N LEU A 337 25.21 0.91 22.71
CA LEU A 337 25.71 2.27 22.49
C LEU A 337 26.04 2.92 23.84
N PRO A 338 27.26 3.46 24.03
CA PRO A 338 27.67 4.10 25.28
C PRO A 338 26.99 5.49 25.40
N LEU A 339 25.70 5.50 25.70
CA LEU A 339 24.87 6.68 25.82
C LEU A 339 24.66 7.01 27.30
N ALA A 340 24.97 8.25 27.69
CA ALA A 340 24.76 8.73 29.06
C ALA A 340 23.28 9.03 29.38
N LYS A 341 22.45 9.23 28.35
CA LYS A 341 21.02 9.53 28.45
C LYS A 341 20.24 8.84 27.35
N SER A 342 18.97 8.52 27.61
CA SER A 342 18.06 8.02 26.59
C SER A 342 17.88 9.05 25.46
N ILE A 343 18.02 8.58 24.22
CA ILE A 343 17.74 9.33 22.99
C ILE A 343 16.48 8.79 22.29
N VAL A 344 15.64 8.06 23.03
CA VAL A 344 14.36 7.55 22.55
C VAL A 344 13.39 8.71 22.35
N PHE A 345 12.86 8.84 21.14
CA PHE A 345 11.91 9.90 20.80
C PHE A 345 10.48 9.43 20.99
N LYS A 346 9.63 10.33 21.52
CA LYS A 346 8.19 10.06 21.63
C LYS A 346 7.56 10.08 20.25
N THR A 347 7.05 8.94 19.80
CA THR A 347 6.27 8.86 18.57
C THR A 347 4.81 9.24 18.81
N ALA A 348 4.11 9.68 17.77
CA ALA A 348 2.67 9.91 17.86
C ALA A 348 1.94 8.62 18.26
N PRO A 349 0.86 8.70 19.04
CA PRO A 349 0.10 7.53 19.44
C PRO A 349 -0.46 6.79 18.22
N VAL A 350 -0.43 5.46 18.28
CA VAL A 350 -1.01 4.62 17.23
C VAL A 350 -2.53 4.81 17.25
N ARG A 351 -3.06 5.39 16.18
CA ARG A 351 -4.50 5.61 16.03
C ARG A 351 -5.19 4.28 15.76
N SER A 352 -5.94 3.75 16.75
CA SER A 352 -6.76 2.55 16.59
C SER A 352 -8.18 2.81 16.10
N VAL A 353 -8.69 4.03 16.24
CA VAL A 353 -10.12 4.31 16.04
C VAL A 353 -10.32 5.01 14.71
N SER A 354 -10.42 4.20 13.67
CA SER A 354 -11.01 4.59 12.40
C SER A 354 -11.87 3.41 11.92
N PRO A 355 -13.00 3.63 11.22
CA PRO A 355 -13.73 2.57 10.52
C PRO A 355 -12.84 1.74 9.56
N ILE A 356 -11.62 2.18 9.29
CA ILE A 356 -10.58 1.43 8.57
C ILE A 356 -10.11 0.17 9.33
N ASN A 357 -10.02 0.21 10.67
CA ASN A 357 -9.59 -0.94 11.48
C ASN A 357 -10.63 -2.07 11.53
N GLU A 358 -11.91 -1.75 11.34
CA GLU A 358 -12.97 -2.77 11.17
C GLU A 358 -12.80 -3.56 9.86
N ARG A 359 -12.14 -2.96 8.85
CA ARG A 359 -11.97 -3.56 7.52
C ARG A 359 -10.79 -4.54 7.44
N PHE A 360 -9.78 -4.38 8.28
CA PHE A 360 -8.59 -5.24 8.31
C PHE A 360 -8.16 -5.50 9.77
N PRO A 361 -8.94 -6.30 10.53
CA PRO A 361 -8.59 -6.62 11.90
C PRO A 361 -7.30 -7.45 11.96
N GLY A 362 -6.61 -7.32 13.07
CA GLY A 362 -5.40 -8.04 13.37
C GLY A 362 -4.97 -7.80 14.82
N HIS A 363 -3.88 -8.46 15.18
CA HIS A 363 -3.24 -8.31 16.47
C HIS A 363 -1.72 -8.22 16.31
N VAL A 364 -1.09 -7.68 17.35
CA VAL A 364 0.37 -7.57 17.46
C VAL A 364 0.86 -8.69 18.37
N SER A 365 1.86 -9.42 17.91
CA SER A 365 2.48 -10.55 18.62
C SER A 365 3.95 -10.26 18.89
N ILE A 366 4.37 -10.45 20.14
CA ILE A 366 5.74 -10.35 20.62
C ILE A 366 6.00 -11.43 21.68
N ASP A 367 7.24 -11.94 21.73
CA ASP A 367 7.66 -12.93 22.72
C ASP A 367 8.25 -12.24 23.96
N THR A 368 7.39 -11.85 24.89
CA THR A 368 7.81 -11.06 26.06
C THR A 368 8.73 -11.81 27.02
N GLU A 369 8.57 -13.12 27.15
CA GLU A 369 9.35 -13.95 28.07
C GLU A 369 10.77 -14.17 27.56
N ARG A 370 10.95 -14.48 26.26
CA ARG A 370 12.27 -14.63 25.64
C ARG A 370 13.14 -13.37 25.76
N TYR A 371 12.51 -12.19 25.71
CA TYR A 371 13.22 -10.91 25.71
C TYR A 371 13.15 -10.14 27.04
N GLY A 372 12.58 -10.74 28.10
CA GLY A 372 12.59 -10.16 29.45
C GLY A 372 11.80 -8.86 29.61
N ILE A 373 10.72 -8.69 28.83
CA ILE A 373 9.79 -7.56 28.97
C ILE A 373 8.82 -7.86 30.12
N ARG A 374 8.61 -6.89 31.01
CA ARG A 374 7.64 -7.04 32.11
C ARG A 374 6.21 -7.05 31.56
N LYS A 375 5.41 -8.04 31.95
CA LYS A 375 4.01 -8.21 31.48
C LYS A 375 3.13 -6.98 31.76
N GLU A 376 3.42 -6.25 32.84
CA GLU A 376 2.73 -5.00 33.25
C GLU A 376 2.94 -3.83 32.26
N SER A 377 3.94 -3.91 31.39
CA SER A 377 4.25 -2.89 30.37
C SER A 377 3.49 -3.08 29.06
N LEU A 378 2.64 -4.11 28.99
CA LEU A 378 1.81 -4.42 27.84
C LEU A 378 0.45 -3.74 28.00
N GLN A 379 0.38 -2.45 27.68
CA GLN A 379 -0.91 -1.89 27.28
C GLN A 379 -1.40 -2.63 26.03
N ALA A 380 -2.70 -2.60 25.74
CA ALA A 380 -3.25 -3.27 24.54
C ALA A 380 -2.55 -2.71 23.28
N MET A 381 -1.58 -3.45 22.74
CA MET A 381 -0.90 -3.10 21.51
C MET A 381 -1.90 -3.18 20.38
N LEU A 382 -2.26 -2.01 19.87
CA LEU A 382 -3.30 -1.87 18.86
C LEU A 382 -2.80 -2.35 17.50
N TYR A 383 -3.68 -2.91 16.68
CA TYR A 383 -3.33 -3.15 15.29
C TYR A 383 -3.47 -1.84 14.50
N PRO A 384 -2.44 -1.40 13.74
CA PRO A 384 -2.49 -0.13 13.02
C PRO A 384 -3.48 -0.16 11.86
N ALA A 385 -4.10 0.99 11.58
CA ALA A 385 -5.00 1.16 10.44
C ALA A 385 -4.26 1.00 9.10
N ILE A 386 -4.58 -0.08 8.39
CA ILE A 386 -4.04 -0.39 7.06
C ILE A 386 -5.16 -0.40 6.02
N HIS A 387 -4.80 -0.04 4.79
CA HIS A 387 -5.75 0.03 3.66
C HIS A 387 -5.71 -1.21 2.74
N LYS A 388 -4.93 -2.23 3.11
CA LYS A 388 -4.71 -3.45 2.33
C LYS A 388 -4.63 -4.67 3.25
N TYR A 389 -5.01 -5.84 2.75
CA TYR A 389 -4.83 -7.10 3.46
C TYR A 389 -3.35 -7.48 3.47
N ILE A 390 -2.83 -7.81 4.65
CA ILE A 390 -1.47 -8.29 4.86
C ILE A 390 -1.58 -9.46 5.83
N LYS A 391 -1.35 -10.69 5.35
CA LYS A 391 -1.51 -11.91 6.17
C LYS A 391 -0.68 -11.83 7.44
N SER A 392 0.60 -11.51 7.28
CA SER A 392 1.53 -11.26 8.39
C SER A 392 2.68 -10.40 7.92
N ALA A 393 3.20 -9.54 8.79
CA ALA A 393 4.45 -8.82 8.54
C ALA A 393 5.21 -8.65 9.86
N THR A 394 6.54 -8.65 9.81
CA THR A 394 7.38 -8.53 11.01
C THR A 394 8.36 -7.39 10.87
N THR A 395 8.36 -6.49 11.85
CA THR A 395 9.38 -5.45 12.02
C THR A 395 10.40 -5.96 13.03
N ILE A 396 11.71 -5.85 12.74
CA ILE A 396 12.77 -6.14 13.71
C ILE A 396 13.30 -4.83 14.27
N LEU A 397 13.19 -4.65 15.57
CA LEU A 397 13.71 -3.50 16.29
C LEU A 397 15.07 -3.83 16.91
N SER A 398 16.03 -2.92 16.79
CA SER A 398 17.26 -2.92 17.59
C SER A 398 17.09 -1.98 18.78
N LEU A 399 17.14 -2.55 19.98
CA LEU A 399 16.93 -1.89 21.26
C LEU A 399 18.23 -1.90 22.04
N ASP A 400 18.61 -0.76 22.61
CA ASP A 400 19.74 -0.64 23.51
C ASP A 400 19.20 -0.34 24.91
N THR A 401 19.50 -1.19 25.89
CA THR A 401 19.12 -0.98 27.29
C THR A 401 20.35 -0.81 28.18
N ASP A 402 20.21 0.00 29.22
CA ASP A 402 21.22 0.11 30.25
C ASP A 402 21.15 -1.06 31.27
N ALA A 403 22.03 -1.04 32.27
CA ALA A 403 22.05 -2.08 33.31
C ALA A 403 20.78 -2.10 34.19
N SER A 404 20.10 -0.96 34.36
CA SER A 404 18.80 -0.91 35.06
C SER A 404 17.62 -1.40 34.23
N GLY A 405 17.80 -1.58 32.92
CA GLY A 405 16.73 -1.94 31.99
C GLY A 405 16.00 -0.71 31.40
N GLU A 406 16.56 0.49 31.53
CA GLU A 406 16.07 1.69 30.86
C GLU A 406 16.42 1.63 29.37
N LEU A 407 15.45 1.96 28.50
CA LEU A 407 15.65 1.99 27.07
C LEU A 407 16.44 3.25 26.66
N LEU A 408 17.67 3.06 26.18
CA LEU A 408 18.56 4.13 25.74
C LEU A 408 18.32 4.52 24.28
N ASN A 409 18.06 3.54 23.41
CA ASN A 409 17.85 3.75 21.98
C ASN A 409 16.95 2.66 21.36
N VAL A 410 16.18 3.04 20.35
CA VAL A 410 15.34 2.14 19.54
C VAL A 410 15.39 2.56 18.07
N VAL A 411 15.61 1.58 17.19
CA VAL A 411 15.61 1.79 15.73
C VAL A 411 15.06 0.57 15.01
N VAL A 412 14.41 0.77 13.87
CA VAL A 412 14.04 -0.33 12.96
C VAL A 412 15.31 -0.84 12.29
N GLU A 413 15.67 -2.09 12.60
CA GLU A 413 16.79 -2.79 11.97
C GLU A 413 16.34 -3.41 10.63
N CYS A 414 15.19 -4.10 10.64
CA CYS A 414 14.54 -4.62 9.45
C CYS A 414 13.08 -4.18 9.42
N SER A 415 12.68 -3.54 8.34
CA SER A 415 11.31 -3.08 8.14
C SER A 415 10.41 -4.21 7.67
N SER A 416 9.15 -4.16 8.06
CA SER A 416 8.12 -5.10 7.61
C SER A 416 7.66 -4.85 6.16
N GLY A 417 8.19 -3.81 5.49
CA GLY A 417 7.70 -3.32 4.21
C GLY A 417 6.40 -2.49 4.29
N VAL A 418 5.94 -2.18 5.50
CA VAL A 418 4.69 -1.46 5.78
C VAL A 418 4.99 -0.34 6.79
N PRO A 419 5.06 0.93 6.35
CA PRO A 419 5.45 2.03 7.22
C PRO A 419 4.60 2.17 8.50
N GLU A 420 3.31 1.86 8.41
CA GLU A 420 2.38 1.91 9.54
C GLU A 420 2.73 0.92 10.65
N PHE A 421 3.21 -0.28 10.28
CA PHE A 421 3.66 -1.30 11.21
C PHE A 421 4.99 -0.93 11.84
N ASP A 422 5.94 -0.44 11.05
CA ASP A 422 7.24 0.00 11.57
C ASP A 422 7.09 1.15 12.57
N GLN A 423 6.20 2.12 12.29
CA GLN A 423 5.91 3.22 13.21
C GLN A 423 5.23 2.73 14.49
N ALA A 424 4.30 1.78 14.38
CA ALA A 424 3.62 1.21 15.54
C ALA A 424 4.59 0.41 16.41
N ALA A 425 5.49 -0.38 15.82
CA ALA A 425 6.53 -1.11 16.54
C ALA A 425 7.44 -0.15 17.33
N LEU A 426 7.89 0.95 16.70
CA LEU A 426 8.68 2.00 17.36
C LEU A 426 7.92 2.64 18.53
N HIS A 427 6.60 2.84 18.39
CA HIS A 427 5.74 3.38 19.44
C HIS A 427 5.65 2.43 20.64
N TYR A 428 5.30 1.15 20.42
CA TYR A 428 5.15 0.18 21.50
C TYR A 428 6.45 -0.04 22.28
N ALA A 429 7.60 -0.02 21.58
CA ALA A 429 8.89 -0.18 22.23
C ALA A 429 9.20 0.86 23.32
N GLN A 430 8.63 2.07 23.23
CA GLN A 430 8.82 3.14 24.23
C GLN A 430 8.13 2.84 25.56
N GLU A 431 7.06 2.05 25.50
CA GLU A 431 6.24 1.69 26.67
C GLU A 431 6.81 0.47 27.40
N TRP A 432 7.63 -0.34 26.72
CA TRP A 432 8.23 -1.53 27.32
C TRP A 432 9.17 -1.19 28.48
N ARG A 433 9.15 -2.06 29.49
CA ARG A 433 10.09 -2.03 30.62
C ARG A 433 10.83 -3.35 30.66
N PHE A 434 12.15 -3.28 30.69
CA PHE A 434 13.03 -4.44 30.73
C PHE A 434 13.39 -4.79 32.17
N GLY A 435 13.76 -6.05 32.40
CA GLY A 435 14.41 -6.46 33.64
C GLY A 435 15.79 -5.82 33.80
N SER A 436 16.29 -5.74 35.04
CA SER A 436 17.67 -5.32 35.28
C SER A 436 18.66 -6.41 34.86
N HIS A 437 19.84 -5.99 34.41
CA HIS A 437 20.90 -6.86 33.93
C HIS A 437 22.25 -6.45 34.53
N ARG A 438 23.25 -7.35 34.50
CA ARG A 438 24.58 -7.05 35.04
C ARG A 438 25.30 -5.94 34.26
N GLN A 439 24.99 -5.82 32.98
CA GLN A 439 25.52 -4.82 32.05
C GLN A 439 24.39 -4.47 31.07
N GLY A 440 24.50 -3.30 30.43
CA GLY A 440 23.58 -2.94 29.35
C GLY A 440 23.61 -3.99 28.23
N LYS A 441 22.47 -4.20 27.57
CA LYS A 441 22.33 -5.19 26.50
C LYS A 441 21.67 -4.61 25.24
N ARG A 442 22.16 -5.01 24.05
CA ARG A 442 21.46 -4.82 22.78
C ARG A 442 20.48 -5.98 22.58
N VAL A 443 19.23 -5.69 22.25
CA VAL A 443 18.18 -6.67 21.97
C VAL A 443 17.63 -6.46 20.56
N LEU A 444 17.64 -7.51 19.75
CA LEU A 444 16.95 -7.54 18.47
C LEU A 444 15.57 -8.17 18.68
N MET A 445 14.53 -7.36 18.57
CA MET A 445 13.15 -7.71 18.91
C MET A 445 12.28 -7.81 17.66
N PRO A 446 11.77 -9.01 17.31
CA PRO A 446 10.74 -9.14 16.29
C PRO A 446 9.38 -8.69 16.84
N VAL A 447 8.68 -7.84 16.09
CA VAL A 447 7.30 -7.42 16.33
C VAL A 447 6.47 -7.85 15.14
N SER A 448 5.60 -8.85 15.35
CA SER A 448 4.81 -9.44 14.29
C SER A 448 3.38 -8.88 14.31
N PHE A 449 2.93 -8.43 13.15
CA PHE A 449 1.57 -7.96 12.89
C PHE A 449 0.86 -9.06 12.12
N ILE A 450 -0.19 -9.63 12.71
CA ILE A 450 -0.90 -10.79 12.16
C ILE A 450 -2.34 -10.37 11.90
N SER A 451 -2.83 -10.60 10.69
CA SER A 451 -4.23 -10.31 10.40
C SER A 451 -5.14 -11.42 10.93
N ASP A 452 -6.23 -11.01 11.57
CA ASP A 452 -7.30 -11.92 12.03
C ASP A 452 -8.26 -12.29 10.88
N ARG A 453 -8.08 -11.66 9.71
CA ARG A 453 -8.88 -11.93 8.53
C ARG A 453 -8.39 -13.21 7.85
N VAL A 454 -9.33 -14.12 7.62
CA VAL A 454 -9.15 -15.29 6.75
C VAL A 454 -8.96 -14.82 5.31
N PRO A 455 -7.95 -15.32 4.57
CA PRO A 455 -7.79 -15.03 3.14
C PRO A 455 -9.08 -15.31 2.37
N PRO A 456 -9.41 -14.51 1.33
CA PRO A 456 -10.60 -14.75 0.51
C PRO A 456 -10.69 -16.20 0.00
N GLU A 457 -9.58 -16.80 -0.41
CA GLU A 457 -9.51 -18.16 -0.94
C GLU A 457 -9.91 -19.22 0.09
N GLU A 458 -9.38 -19.11 1.32
CA GLU A 458 -9.72 -20.01 2.42
C GLU A 458 -11.20 -19.84 2.84
N TYR A 459 -11.71 -18.61 2.81
CA TYR A 459 -13.13 -18.34 3.08
C TYR A 459 -14.05 -18.95 2.02
N TYR A 460 -13.70 -18.82 0.74
CA TYR A 460 -14.47 -19.42 -0.35
C TYR A 460 -14.51 -20.95 -0.24
N GLY A 461 -13.40 -21.57 0.15
CA GLY A 461 -13.34 -23.00 0.46
C GLY A 461 -14.23 -23.40 1.63
N GLU A 462 -14.22 -22.63 2.73
CA GLU A 462 -15.09 -22.88 3.90
C GLU A 462 -16.59 -22.81 3.50
N MET A 463 -16.97 -21.79 2.73
CA MET A 463 -18.35 -21.58 2.30
C MET A 463 -18.79 -22.64 1.27
N GLU A 464 -17.93 -23.05 0.35
CA GLU A 464 -18.21 -24.17 -0.57
C GLU A 464 -18.47 -25.46 0.21
N ALA A 465 -17.63 -25.78 1.21
CA ALA A 465 -17.80 -26.97 2.03
C ALA A 465 -19.12 -26.96 2.82
N ARG A 466 -19.50 -25.80 3.36
CA ARG A 466 -20.80 -25.62 4.04
C ARG A 466 -21.97 -25.83 3.08
N ALA A 467 -21.88 -25.29 1.87
CA ALA A 467 -22.91 -25.48 0.86
C ALA A 467 -23.06 -26.93 0.41
N MET A 468 -21.93 -27.63 0.18
CA MET A 468 -21.93 -29.06 -0.11
C MET A 468 -22.64 -29.87 0.98
N ARG A 469 -22.37 -29.55 2.25
CA ARG A 469 -23.04 -30.20 3.38
C ARG A 469 -24.55 -29.94 3.37
N ILE A 470 -24.98 -28.69 3.19
CA ILE A 470 -26.42 -28.33 3.09
C ILE A 470 -27.08 -29.10 1.95
N SER A 471 -26.48 -29.13 0.77
CA SER A 471 -27.04 -29.85 -0.39
C SER A 471 -27.15 -31.35 -0.14
N ARG A 472 -26.15 -31.99 0.47
CA ARG A 472 -26.25 -33.42 0.82
C ARG A 472 -27.34 -33.69 1.83
N LEU A 473 -27.45 -32.87 2.88
CA LEU A 473 -28.52 -33.04 3.88
C LEU A 473 -29.91 -32.86 3.26
N ALA A 474 -30.06 -31.88 2.36
CA ALA A 474 -31.29 -31.66 1.60
C ALA A 474 -31.64 -32.86 0.70
N ALA A 475 -30.68 -33.33 -0.10
CA ALA A 475 -30.85 -34.48 -1.00
C ALA A 475 -31.11 -35.79 -0.25
N ARG A 476 -30.82 -35.85 1.05
CA ARG A 476 -31.01 -37.04 1.88
C ARG A 476 -32.27 -37.00 2.74
N HIS A 477 -33.14 -36.02 2.55
CA HIS A 477 -34.34 -35.80 3.37
C HIS A 477 -34.05 -35.48 4.85
N ASN A 478 -32.84 -35.04 5.19
CA ASN A 478 -32.49 -34.59 6.53
C ASN A 478 -32.81 -33.09 6.67
N LYS A 479 -34.11 -32.77 6.78
CA LYS A 479 -34.61 -31.39 6.85
C LYS A 479 -34.04 -30.61 8.04
N THR A 480 -34.04 -31.21 9.22
CA THR A 480 -33.58 -30.57 10.47
C THR A 480 -32.08 -30.25 10.41
N GLY A 481 -31.26 -31.20 9.94
CA GLY A 481 -29.83 -31.00 9.74
C GLY A 481 -29.54 -29.92 8.70
N MET A 482 -30.25 -29.94 7.57
CA MET A 482 -30.14 -28.94 6.51
C MET A 482 -30.47 -27.53 7.02
N GLU A 483 -31.57 -27.36 7.74
CA GLU A 483 -31.98 -26.06 8.31
C GLU A 483 -30.96 -25.53 9.32
N SER A 484 -30.40 -26.39 10.17
CA SER A 484 -29.32 -26.01 11.10
C SER A 484 -28.06 -25.56 10.36
N ALA A 485 -27.60 -26.34 9.38
CA ALA A 485 -26.42 -26.02 8.59
C ALA A 485 -26.60 -24.72 7.78
N SER A 486 -27.81 -24.47 7.26
CA SER A 486 -28.15 -23.23 6.56
C SER A 486 -28.08 -22.01 7.48
N LYS A 487 -28.62 -22.10 8.71
CA LYS A 487 -28.51 -21.03 9.72
C LYS A 487 -27.06 -20.71 10.07
N GLU A 488 -26.21 -21.73 10.22
CA GLU A 488 -24.77 -21.54 10.45
C GLU A 488 -24.09 -20.80 9.30
N MET A 489 -24.38 -21.18 8.06
CA MET A 489 -23.82 -20.54 6.87
C MET A 489 -24.25 -19.07 6.76
N VAL A 490 -25.53 -18.77 7.00
CA VAL A 490 -26.06 -17.40 6.98
C VAL A 490 -25.48 -16.55 8.12
N ALA A 491 -25.33 -17.10 9.32
CA ALA A 491 -24.69 -16.41 10.44
C ALA A 491 -23.22 -16.07 10.15
N ARG A 492 -22.46 -17.01 9.55
CA ARG A 492 -21.08 -16.81 9.12
C ARG A 492 -20.99 -15.72 8.05
N PHE A 493 -21.87 -15.77 7.06
CA PHE A 493 -21.96 -14.77 6.00
C PHE A 493 -22.29 -13.36 6.53
N THR A 494 -23.25 -13.26 7.46
CA THR A 494 -23.69 -11.97 8.02
C THR A 494 -22.55 -11.26 8.77
N ARG A 495 -21.77 -12.01 9.56
CA ARG A 495 -20.54 -11.49 10.22
C ARG A 495 -19.52 -11.00 9.19
N MET A 496 -19.36 -11.69 8.07
CA MET A 496 -18.44 -11.30 7.00
C MET A 496 -18.88 -10.06 6.23
N LYS A 497 -20.17 -9.96 5.89
CA LYS A 497 -20.75 -8.79 5.19
C LYS A 497 -20.55 -7.50 5.98
N ALA A 498 -20.60 -7.57 7.31
CA ALA A 498 -20.29 -6.44 8.19
C ALA A 498 -18.81 -5.99 8.09
N LEU A 499 -17.88 -6.93 7.89
CA LEU A 499 -16.44 -6.67 7.82
C LEU A 499 -15.96 -6.26 6.41
N PHE A 500 -16.70 -6.66 5.37
CA PHE A 500 -16.35 -6.40 3.96
C PHE A 500 -17.50 -5.72 3.20
N PRO A 501 -17.68 -4.39 3.35
CA PRO A 501 -18.64 -3.65 2.55
C PRO A 501 -18.28 -3.79 1.06
N GLN A 502 -19.22 -4.33 0.31
CA GLN A 502 -19.10 -4.67 -1.10
C GLN A 502 -19.30 -3.41 -1.97
N GLN A 503 -18.61 -3.31 -3.11
CA GLN A 503 -18.61 -2.10 -3.94
C GLN A 503 -19.73 -2.15 -4.99
N ARG A 504 -20.68 -1.21 -4.91
CA ARG A 504 -21.80 -1.12 -5.86
C ARG A 504 -21.30 -0.78 -7.27
N LEU A 505 -21.77 -1.53 -8.27
CA LEU A 505 -21.72 -1.16 -9.68
C LEU A 505 -22.42 0.18 -9.89
N SER A 506 -21.87 1.04 -10.74
CA SER A 506 -22.64 2.17 -11.25
C SER A 506 -23.79 1.68 -12.13
N ALA A 507 -24.85 2.48 -12.30
CA ALA A 507 -25.99 2.11 -13.14
C ALA A 507 -25.56 1.84 -14.60
N GLU A 508 -24.58 2.60 -15.10
CA GLU A 508 -24.00 2.40 -16.42
C GLU A 508 -23.21 1.07 -16.50
N GLU A 509 -22.39 0.77 -15.49
CA GLU A 509 -21.62 -0.48 -15.47
C GLU A 509 -22.53 -1.72 -15.38
N ALA A 510 -23.61 -1.63 -14.60
CA ALA A 510 -24.62 -2.68 -14.51
C ALA A 510 -25.30 -2.91 -15.87
N HIS A 511 -25.71 -1.83 -16.55
CA HIS A 511 -26.34 -1.90 -17.86
C HIS A 511 -25.39 -2.48 -18.93
N GLN A 512 -24.12 -2.07 -18.95
CA GLN A 512 -23.12 -2.60 -19.87
C GLN A 512 -22.87 -4.11 -19.63
N LEU A 513 -22.82 -4.55 -18.38
CA LEU A 513 -22.69 -5.96 -18.04
C LEU A 513 -23.89 -6.78 -18.51
N GLN A 514 -25.11 -6.29 -18.30
CA GLN A 514 -26.33 -6.92 -18.81
C GLN A 514 -26.26 -7.10 -20.32
N LEU A 515 -25.86 -6.06 -21.06
CA LEU A 515 -25.69 -6.13 -22.52
C LEU A 515 -24.63 -7.17 -22.95
N ILE A 516 -23.55 -7.32 -22.18
CA ILE A 516 -22.52 -8.34 -22.44
C ILE A 516 -23.09 -9.75 -22.25
N TYR A 517 -23.86 -9.98 -21.18
CA TYR A 517 -24.51 -11.26 -20.92
C TYR A 517 -25.55 -11.62 -21.98
N LEU A 518 -26.41 -10.67 -22.36
CA LEU A 518 -27.37 -10.82 -23.46
C LEU A 518 -26.67 -11.19 -24.78
N LYS A 519 -25.60 -10.47 -25.15
CA LYS A 519 -24.83 -10.79 -26.37
C LYS A 519 -24.12 -12.14 -26.31
N LYS A 520 -23.70 -12.60 -25.12
CA LYS A 520 -23.08 -13.91 -24.94
C LYS A 520 -24.09 -15.04 -25.07
N ARG A 521 -25.30 -14.85 -24.54
CA ARG A 521 -26.44 -15.76 -24.72
C ARG A 521 -26.72 -16.02 -26.20
N ASP A 522 -26.80 -14.96 -27.01
CA ASP A 522 -27.13 -15.05 -28.43
C ASP A 522 -26.07 -15.76 -29.30
N LYS A 523 -24.80 -15.80 -28.86
CA LYS A 523 -23.66 -16.32 -29.64
C LYS A 523 -23.31 -17.80 -29.37
N THR A 524 -24.05 -18.49 -28.51
CA THR A 524 -23.70 -19.86 -28.08
C THR A 524 -24.36 -20.92 -28.99
N PRO A 525 -23.62 -21.86 -29.61
CA PRO A 525 -24.20 -22.85 -30.53
C PRO A 525 -25.07 -23.90 -29.80
N LYS A 526 -26.12 -24.38 -30.48
CA LYS A 526 -27.23 -25.24 -29.98
C LYS A 526 -26.86 -26.39 -29.03
N GLY A 527 -25.69 -27.01 -29.15
CA GLY A 527 -25.25 -28.13 -28.29
C GLY A 527 -24.49 -27.74 -27.01
N ARG A 528 -24.02 -26.49 -26.88
CA ARG A 528 -23.40 -25.93 -25.65
C ARG A 528 -24.38 -25.06 -24.85
N MET A 529 -25.63 -25.01 -25.29
CA MET A 529 -26.60 -23.95 -24.98
C MET A 529 -27.21 -24.06 -23.57
N GLU A 530 -26.99 -25.15 -22.86
CA GLU A 530 -27.93 -25.58 -21.83
C GLU A 530 -27.50 -25.13 -20.42
N SER A 531 -26.37 -25.62 -19.92
CA SER A 531 -25.77 -25.12 -18.68
C SER A 531 -25.30 -23.67 -18.78
N PHE A 532 -24.92 -23.21 -19.98
CA PHE A 532 -24.41 -21.87 -20.20
C PHE A 532 -25.51 -20.80 -20.20
N THR A 533 -26.72 -21.12 -20.66
CA THR A 533 -27.85 -20.17 -20.67
C THR A 533 -28.42 -19.96 -19.27
N GLU A 534 -28.64 -21.04 -18.50
CA GLU A 534 -29.03 -20.95 -17.07
C GLU A 534 -28.03 -20.12 -16.26
N MET A 535 -26.74 -20.38 -16.49
CA MET A 535 -25.64 -19.68 -15.85
C MET A 535 -25.62 -18.20 -16.23
N THR A 536 -25.89 -17.86 -17.48
CA THR A 536 -25.92 -16.46 -17.95
C THR A 536 -27.17 -15.70 -17.46
N GLU A 537 -28.34 -16.37 -17.40
CA GLU A 537 -29.58 -15.79 -16.84
C GLU A 537 -29.45 -15.53 -15.34
N ALA A 538 -28.85 -16.46 -14.58
CA ALA A 538 -28.56 -16.27 -13.16
C ALA A 538 -27.61 -15.08 -12.93
N MET A 539 -26.59 -14.95 -13.77
CA MET A 539 -25.64 -13.83 -13.70
C MET A 539 -26.29 -12.48 -14.04
N GLU A 540 -27.19 -12.44 -15.00
CA GLU A 540 -27.98 -11.26 -15.35
C GLU A 540 -28.87 -10.82 -14.17
N ALA A 541 -29.58 -11.76 -13.54
CA ALA A 541 -30.39 -11.50 -12.36
C ALA A 541 -29.55 -10.98 -11.17
N LEU A 542 -28.34 -11.53 -10.98
CA LEU A 542 -27.42 -11.10 -9.91
C LEU A 542 -26.91 -9.68 -10.09
N VAL A 543 -26.78 -9.18 -11.33
CA VAL A 543 -26.43 -7.78 -11.59
C VAL A 543 -27.53 -6.83 -11.06
N GLU A 544 -28.79 -7.25 -11.11
CA GLU A 544 -29.93 -6.48 -10.63
C GLU A 544 -30.13 -6.59 -9.12
N THR A 545 -30.12 -7.80 -8.57
CA THR A 545 -30.42 -8.07 -7.16
C THR A 545 -29.24 -7.75 -6.25
N HIS A 546 -28.01 -7.88 -6.76
CA HIS A 546 -26.79 -7.79 -5.97
C HIS A 546 -25.68 -6.98 -6.67
N PRO A 547 -25.90 -5.68 -6.93
CA PRO A 547 -24.97 -4.84 -7.68
C PRO A 547 -23.62 -4.62 -6.97
N TYR A 548 -23.46 -5.07 -5.72
CA TYR A 548 -22.26 -4.85 -4.93
C TYR A 548 -21.10 -5.82 -5.23
N TYR A 549 -21.31 -6.85 -6.07
CA TYR A 549 -20.29 -7.85 -6.44
C TYR A 549 -19.52 -7.51 -7.73
N ALA A 550 -19.30 -6.21 -7.98
CA ALA A 550 -18.80 -5.65 -9.23
C ALA A 550 -17.56 -6.34 -9.83
N PRO A 551 -16.47 -6.60 -9.08
CA PRO A 551 -15.23 -7.13 -9.67
C PRO A 551 -15.40 -8.57 -10.15
N LEU A 552 -16.12 -9.40 -9.39
CA LEU A 552 -16.33 -10.81 -9.70
C LEU A 552 -17.33 -11.00 -10.85
N LEU A 553 -18.42 -10.22 -10.85
CA LEU A 553 -19.37 -10.21 -11.97
C LEU A 553 -18.71 -9.70 -13.25
N LYS A 554 -17.83 -8.69 -13.18
CA LYS A 554 -17.04 -8.24 -14.34
C LYS A 554 -16.08 -9.33 -14.82
N ASP A 555 -15.29 -9.92 -13.93
CA ASP A 555 -14.34 -10.98 -14.30
C ASP A 555 -15.04 -12.15 -14.99
N LEU A 556 -16.15 -12.63 -14.44
CA LEU A 556 -16.97 -13.66 -15.07
C LEU A 556 -17.57 -13.22 -16.42
N ALA A 557 -18.00 -11.95 -16.55
CA ALA A 557 -18.48 -11.39 -17.82
C ALA A 557 -17.38 -11.30 -18.89
N PHE A 558 -16.12 -11.11 -18.52
CA PHE A 558 -15.02 -10.93 -19.47
C PHE A 558 -14.22 -12.21 -19.76
N ARG A 559 -14.34 -13.26 -18.93
CA ARG A 559 -13.74 -14.57 -19.23
C ARG A 559 -14.25 -15.14 -20.55
N LYS A 560 -13.35 -15.74 -21.34
CA LYS A 560 -13.68 -16.44 -22.59
C LYS A 560 -14.60 -17.62 -22.28
N SER A 561 -15.53 -17.95 -23.19
CA SER A 561 -16.48 -19.07 -23.07
C SER A 561 -15.82 -20.46 -22.86
N TYR A 562 -14.49 -20.53 -22.98
CA TYR A 562 -13.64 -21.71 -22.89
C TYR A 562 -12.91 -21.91 -21.55
N ALA A 563 -13.23 -21.14 -20.50
CA ALA A 563 -12.69 -21.38 -19.15
C ALA A 563 -12.95 -22.84 -18.71
N SER A 564 -11.98 -23.45 -18.01
CA SER A 564 -12.11 -24.84 -17.56
C SER A 564 -13.31 -24.99 -16.63
N PHE A 565 -13.87 -26.19 -16.55
CA PHE A 565 -15.00 -26.47 -15.66
C PHE A 565 -14.65 -26.16 -14.18
N GLU A 566 -13.39 -26.37 -13.78
CA GLU A 566 -12.88 -26.06 -12.44
C GLU A 566 -12.76 -24.56 -12.18
N GLU A 567 -12.36 -23.77 -13.18
CA GLU A 567 -12.34 -22.30 -13.07
C GLU A 567 -13.75 -21.72 -12.92
N LYS A 568 -14.75 -22.31 -13.61
CA LYS A 568 -16.16 -21.93 -13.46
C LYS A 568 -16.70 -22.31 -12.08
N ARG A 569 -16.34 -23.50 -11.56
CA ARG A 569 -16.70 -23.94 -10.22
C ARG A 569 -16.14 -22.99 -9.16
N ALA A 570 -14.86 -22.64 -9.24
CA ALA A 570 -14.21 -21.73 -8.27
C ALA A 570 -14.94 -20.38 -8.20
N ALA A 571 -15.34 -19.81 -9.35
CA ALA A 571 -16.03 -18.54 -9.38
C ALA A 571 -17.49 -18.62 -8.87
N TRP A 572 -18.19 -19.74 -9.07
CA TRP A 572 -19.50 -19.97 -8.45
C TRP A 572 -19.43 -20.19 -6.96
N SER A 573 -18.41 -20.90 -6.49
CA SER A 573 -18.16 -21.08 -5.06
C SER A 573 -17.82 -19.75 -4.38
N GLN A 574 -17.16 -18.84 -5.09
CA GLN A 574 -16.98 -17.44 -4.65
C GLN A 574 -18.31 -16.70 -4.56
N LEU A 575 -19.18 -16.79 -5.58
CA LEU A 575 -20.51 -16.16 -5.52
C LEU A 575 -21.38 -16.75 -4.41
N LEU A 576 -21.32 -18.06 -4.17
CA LEU A 576 -22.02 -18.75 -3.09
C LEU A 576 -21.54 -18.31 -1.71
N ALA A 577 -20.25 -18.06 -1.56
CA ALA A 577 -19.69 -17.48 -0.36
C ALA A 577 -20.13 -16.02 -0.14
N LEU A 578 -20.42 -15.30 -1.22
CA LEU A 578 -20.77 -13.89 -1.20
C LEU A 578 -22.28 -13.62 -1.17
N ALA A 579 -23.11 -14.55 -1.61
CA ALA A 579 -24.56 -14.41 -1.63
C ALA A 579 -25.25 -15.78 -1.40
N PRO A 580 -25.02 -16.41 -0.24
CA PRO A 580 -25.68 -17.69 0.09
C PRO A 580 -27.19 -17.56 0.27
N GLU A 581 -27.73 -16.35 0.38
CA GLU A 581 -29.17 -16.08 0.43
C GLU A 581 -29.84 -16.00 -0.95
N ASP A 582 -29.08 -15.93 -2.04
CA ASP A 582 -29.66 -15.76 -3.38
C ASP A 582 -29.97 -17.12 -4.03
N PRO A 583 -31.24 -17.38 -4.42
CA PRO A 583 -31.64 -18.65 -5.02
C PRO A 583 -30.96 -18.94 -6.37
N GLN A 584 -30.60 -17.90 -7.14
CA GLN A 584 -29.92 -18.05 -8.43
C GLN A 584 -28.49 -18.54 -8.27
N VAL A 585 -27.83 -18.17 -7.17
CA VAL A 585 -26.45 -18.60 -6.86
C VAL A 585 -26.41 -20.09 -6.54
N TRP A 586 -27.35 -20.59 -5.72
CA TRP A 586 -27.50 -22.02 -5.46
C TRP A 586 -27.85 -22.80 -6.71
N MET A 587 -28.72 -22.26 -7.57
CA MET A 587 -29.09 -22.90 -8.83
C MET A 587 -27.87 -23.03 -9.76
N ALA A 588 -27.14 -21.93 -9.95
CA ALA A 588 -25.98 -21.89 -10.82
C ALA A 588 -24.84 -22.77 -10.29
N TRP A 589 -24.53 -22.70 -8.99
CA TRP A 589 -23.52 -23.57 -8.36
C TRP A 589 -23.93 -25.05 -8.44
N GLY A 590 -25.18 -25.38 -8.16
CA GLY A 590 -25.73 -26.73 -8.28
C GLY A 590 -25.61 -27.30 -9.69
N SER A 591 -25.88 -26.48 -10.71
CA SER A 591 -25.81 -26.89 -12.13
C SER A 591 -24.44 -27.41 -12.55
N VAL A 592 -23.36 -26.97 -11.88
CA VAL A 592 -21.99 -27.48 -12.08
C VAL A 592 -21.92 -28.95 -11.67
N TRP A 593 -22.64 -29.37 -10.62
CA TRP A 593 -22.58 -30.73 -10.09
C TRP A 593 -23.43 -31.75 -10.84
N ALA A 594 -24.34 -31.32 -11.72
CA ALA A 594 -25.29 -32.20 -12.41
C ALA A 594 -24.62 -33.44 -13.04
N GLU A 595 -23.42 -33.28 -13.60
CA GLU A 595 -22.66 -34.35 -14.28
C GLU A 595 -21.73 -35.16 -13.36
N ARG A 596 -21.45 -34.72 -12.12
CA ARG A 596 -20.44 -35.32 -11.24
C ARG A 596 -20.96 -35.81 -9.88
N ASP A 597 -22.00 -35.17 -9.36
CA ASP A 597 -22.58 -35.49 -8.06
C ASP A 597 -24.09 -35.13 -8.06
N PRO A 598 -24.98 -36.12 -8.25
CA PRO A 598 -26.42 -35.88 -8.30
C PRO A 598 -27.00 -35.43 -6.95
N GLU A 599 -26.42 -35.82 -5.81
CA GLU A 599 -26.88 -35.34 -4.49
C GLU A 599 -26.61 -33.83 -4.35
N LEU A 600 -25.43 -33.37 -4.75
CA LEU A 600 -25.11 -31.94 -4.73
C LEU A 600 -26.00 -31.12 -5.65
N TYR A 601 -26.28 -31.61 -6.87
CA TYR A 601 -27.19 -30.94 -7.80
C TYR A 601 -28.59 -30.79 -7.20
N MET A 602 -29.22 -31.91 -6.80
CA MET A 602 -30.59 -31.89 -6.28
C MET A 602 -30.70 -31.09 -4.99
N GLY A 603 -29.74 -31.26 -4.08
CA GLY A 603 -29.69 -30.51 -2.84
C GLY A 603 -29.58 -29.00 -3.05
N ALA A 604 -28.77 -28.57 -4.01
CA ALA A 604 -28.66 -27.18 -4.40
C ALA A 604 -29.96 -26.65 -5.04
N MET A 605 -30.68 -27.47 -5.82
CA MET A 605 -32.00 -27.11 -6.35
C MET A 605 -33.02 -26.94 -5.24
N ILE A 606 -33.04 -27.85 -4.26
CA ILE A 606 -33.92 -27.76 -3.09
C ILE A 606 -33.61 -26.48 -2.31
N ALA A 607 -32.34 -26.20 -2.02
CA ALA A 607 -31.92 -24.97 -1.34
C ALA A 607 -32.35 -23.71 -2.11
N SER A 608 -32.15 -23.68 -3.43
CA SER A 608 -32.60 -22.59 -4.30
C SER A 608 -34.12 -22.38 -4.22
N MET A 609 -34.92 -23.44 -4.29
CA MET A 609 -36.38 -23.34 -4.24
C MET A 609 -36.89 -22.87 -2.87
N LEU A 610 -36.24 -23.30 -1.78
CA LEU A 610 -36.59 -22.86 -0.43
C LEU A 610 -36.33 -21.37 -0.19
N LEU A 611 -35.31 -20.81 -0.86
CA LEU A 611 -34.96 -19.39 -0.80
C LEU A 611 -35.91 -18.49 -1.63
N GLN A 612 -36.72 -19.06 -2.54
CA GLN A 612 -37.66 -18.27 -3.34
C GLN A 612 -38.91 -17.87 -2.51
N PRO A 613 -39.36 -16.60 -2.62
CA PRO A 613 -40.55 -16.12 -1.92
C PRO A 613 -41.84 -16.76 -2.45
N LEU A 614 -42.85 -16.95 -1.60
CA LEU A 614 -44.19 -17.41 -1.98
C LEU A 614 -45.10 -16.18 -2.15
N THR A 615 -45.18 -15.59 -3.35
CA THR A 615 -46.16 -14.53 -3.69
C THR A 615 -46.92 -14.92 -4.98
N GLU A 616 -48.10 -14.36 -5.26
CA GLU A 616 -48.92 -14.71 -6.45
C GLU A 616 -48.15 -14.53 -7.78
N ASP A 617 -47.35 -13.47 -7.94
CA ASP A 617 -46.45 -13.26 -9.09
C ASP A 617 -45.28 -14.28 -9.10
N THR A 618 -44.95 -14.84 -7.94
CA THR A 618 -43.94 -15.89 -7.79
C THR A 618 -44.50 -17.29 -8.03
N GLU A 619 -45.81 -17.54 -7.90
CA GLU A 619 -46.41 -18.80 -8.38
C GLU A 619 -46.28 -18.90 -9.90
N GLN A 620 -46.42 -17.78 -10.61
CA GLN A 620 -46.23 -17.72 -12.06
C GLN A 620 -44.75 -17.85 -12.46
N LYS A 621 -43.81 -17.30 -11.67
CA LYS A 621 -42.35 -17.49 -11.85
C LYS A 621 -41.88 -18.90 -11.47
N ILE A 622 -42.38 -19.47 -10.38
CA ILE A 622 -42.13 -20.86 -9.96
C ILE A 622 -42.76 -21.80 -10.98
N ALA A 623 -43.95 -21.50 -11.50
CA ALA A 623 -44.55 -22.23 -12.62
C ALA A 623 -43.69 -22.09 -13.87
N ASN A 624 -43.12 -20.92 -14.19
CA ASN A 624 -42.23 -20.73 -15.34
C ASN A 624 -40.87 -21.45 -15.16
N ILE A 625 -40.33 -21.53 -13.94
CA ILE A 625 -39.12 -22.30 -13.59
C ILE A 625 -39.43 -23.81 -13.65
N LYS A 626 -40.54 -24.26 -13.05
CA LYS A 626 -41.08 -25.63 -13.16
C LYS A 626 -41.27 -26.03 -14.62
N THR A 627 -41.92 -25.16 -15.39
CA THR A 627 -42.19 -25.33 -16.82
C THR A 627 -40.89 -25.35 -17.63
N LYS A 628 -39.91 -24.48 -17.38
CA LYS A 628 -38.59 -24.51 -18.04
C LYS A 628 -37.77 -25.77 -17.67
N LEU A 629 -37.83 -26.21 -16.41
CA LEU A 629 -37.17 -27.43 -15.92
C LEU A 629 -37.84 -28.71 -16.46
N LEU A 630 -39.16 -28.69 -16.71
CA LEU A 630 -39.96 -29.83 -17.17
C LEU A 630 -40.15 -29.89 -18.69
N MET A 631 -40.18 -28.77 -19.41
CA MET A 631 -40.49 -28.69 -20.85
C MET A 631 -39.32 -29.06 -21.78
N ARG A 632 -38.19 -29.57 -21.26
CA ARG A 632 -37.10 -30.12 -22.09
C ARG A 632 -36.48 -29.14 -23.12
N VAL A 633 -36.59 -27.82 -22.92
CA VAL A 633 -35.95 -26.86 -23.84
C VAL A 633 -34.55 -26.54 -23.32
N GLY A 634 -33.57 -27.26 -23.85
CA GLY A 634 -32.18 -26.93 -23.59
C GLY A 634 -31.65 -27.44 -22.26
N MET A 635 -31.99 -28.66 -21.82
CA MET A 635 -31.33 -29.37 -20.72
C MET A 635 -31.07 -30.83 -21.12
N GLY A 636 -29.82 -31.28 -21.02
CA GLY A 636 -29.43 -32.65 -21.33
C GLY A 636 -30.25 -33.66 -20.50
N PRO A 637 -30.42 -34.89 -21.01
CA PRO A 637 -31.36 -35.87 -20.44
C PRO A 637 -31.15 -36.12 -18.94
N ARG A 638 -29.90 -35.99 -18.46
CA ARG A 638 -29.51 -36.15 -17.06
C ARG A 638 -30.08 -35.09 -16.12
N LYS A 639 -29.97 -33.81 -16.48
CA LYS A 639 -30.49 -32.70 -15.67
C LYS A 639 -32.01 -32.80 -15.54
N ALA A 640 -32.69 -33.08 -16.65
CA ALA A 640 -34.14 -33.23 -16.66
C ALA A 640 -34.65 -34.32 -15.70
N ILE A 641 -33.96 -35.47 -15.64
CA ILE A 641 -34.30 -36.56 -14.71
C ILE A 641 -34.10 -36.12 -13.26
N LEU A 642 -32.96 -35.48 -12.94
CA LEU A 642 -32.68 -35.03 -11.58
C LEU A 642 -33.65 -33.93 -11.13
N SER A 643 -33.99 -32.97 -12.01
CA SER A 643 -34.99 -31.94 -11.72
C SER A 643 -36.38 -32.53 -11.51
N ALA A 644 -36.79 -33.50 -12.35
CA ALA A 644 -38.07 -34.19 -12.20
C ALA A 644 -38.16 -34.93 -10.84
N LYS A 645 -37.07 -35.57 -10.41
CA LYS A 645 -36.99 -36.23 -9.09
C LYS A 645 -37.09 -35.26 -7.92
N VAL A 646 -36.51 -34.06 -8.01
CA VAL A 646 -36.69 -33.02 -6.97
C VAL A 646 -38.18 -32.72 -6.73
N TYR A 647 -38.97 -32.63 -7.80
CA TYR A 647 -40.41 -32.37 -7.67
C TYR A 647 -41.22 -33.59 -7.26
N ALA A 648 -40.86 -34.78 -7.73
CA ALA A 648 -41.59 -36.01 -7.44
C ALA A 648 -41.32 -36.55 -6.02
N ASP A 649 -40.07 -36.47 -5.57
CA ASP A 649 -39.61 -37.23 -4.40
C ASP A 649 -39.48 -36.34 -3.14
N TYR A 650 -39.29 -35.01 -3.24
CA TYR A 650 -38.97 -34.12 -2.10
C TYR A 650 -40.13 -33.23 -1.62
N GLY A 651 -41.37 -33.72 -1.73
CA GLY A 651 -42.56 -32.99 -1.27
C GLY A 651 -42.59 -32.73 0.25
N ASP A 652 -41.93 -33.58 1.03
CA ASP A 652 -41.75 -33.46 2.48
C ASP A 652 -40.91 -32.22 2.89
N ILE A 653 -39.91 -31.86 2.10
CA ILE A 653 -39.08 -30.67 2.31
C ILE A 653 -39.72 -29.43 1.66
N LEU A 654 -40.20 -29.56 0.42
CA LEU A 654 -40.65 -28.42 -0.40
C LEU A 654 -42.09 -27.97 -0.10
N GLY A 655 -42.94 -28.83 0.48
CA GLY A 655 -44.32 -28.51 0.83
C GLY A 655 -45.17 -28.08 -0.37
N GLU A 656 -45.91 -26.97 -0.24
CA GLU A 656 -46.74 -26.41 -1.32
C GLU A 656 -45.95 -26.12 -2.62
N ARG A 657 -44.64 -25.87 -2.52
CA ARG A 657 -43.78 -25.62 -3.69
C ARG A 657 -43.69 -26.83 -4.61
N ALA A 658 -43.92 -28.04 -4.12
CA ALA A 658 -43.90 -29.27 -4.90
C ALA A 658 -45.27 -29.67 -5.47
N LYS A 659 -46.39 -28.98 -5.21
CA LYS A 659 -47.71 -29.42 -5.70
C LYS A 659 -48.02 -28.92 -7.13
N GLY A 660 -48.85 -29.67 -7.89
CA GLY A 660 -49.40 -29.28 -9.20
C GLY A 660 -49.34 -30.37 -10.30
N GLU A 661 -50.02 -30.13 -11.44
CA GLU A 661 -50.11 -31.04 -12.62
C GLU A 661 -48.73 -31.49 -13.17
N ASP A 662 -47.72 -30.66 -12.94
CA ASP A 662 -46.31 -30.87 -13.30
C ASP A 662 -45.62 -32.01 -12.53
N THR A 663 -46.03 -32.31 -11.29
CA THR A 663 -45.50 -33.48 -10.54
C THR A 663 -45.96 -34.81 -11.12
N ALA A 664 -47.18 -34.86 -11.63
CA ALA A 664 -47.71 -36.06 -12.29
C ALA A 664 -46.96 -36.36 -13.61
N LYS A 665 -46.53 -35.31 -14.33
CA LYS A 665 -45.70 -35.44 -15.55
C LYS A 665 -44.25 -35.85 -15.24
N ALA A 666 -43.70 -35.38 -14.11
CA ALA A 666 -42.35 -35.74 -13.65
C ALA A 666 -42.21 -37.23 -13.31
N ALA A 667 -43.24 -37.83 -12.70
CA ALA A 667 -43.26 -39.26 -12.37
C ALA A 667 -43.17 -40.20 -13.60
N ALA A 668 -43.58 -39.73 -14.78
CA ALA A 668 -43.53 -40.49 -16.03
C ALA A 668 -42.14 -40.49 -16.72
N ILE A 669 -41.14 -39.78 -16.18
CA ILE A 669 -39.78 -39.61 -16.76
C ILE A 669 -38.77 -40.58 -16.10
N LEU A 670 -39.25 -41.58 -15.36
CA LEU A 670 -38.45 -42.53 -14.56
C LEU A 670 -38.48 -43.92 -15.20
N PRO A 671 -37.41 -44.75 -15.15
CA PRO A 671 -36.13 -44.58 -14.43
C PRO A 671 -34.99 -43.97 -15.28
N ALA A 672 -33.84 -43.67 -14.64
CA ALA A 672 -32.67 -43.13 -15.33
C ALA A 672 -31.96 -44.18 -16.22
N SER A 673 -31.82 -43.90 -17.53
CA SER A 673 -31.28 -44.85 -18.53
C SER A 673 -29.75 -44.77 -18.75
N LYS A 674 -29.03 -43.85 -18.09
CA LYS A 674 -27.57 -43.71 -18.23
C LYS A 674 -26.90 -43.59 -16.87
N LYS A 675 -25.85 -44.40 -16.64
CA LYS A 675 -25.07 -44.42 -15.40
C LYS A 675 -24.54 -43.02 -15.03
N LEU A 676 -24.81 -42.60 -13.80
CA LEU A 676 -24.38 -41.32 -13.26
C LEU A 676 -23.11 -41.52 -12.43
N ASP A 677 -22.00 -40.89 -12.84
CA ASP A 677 -20.77 -40.93 -12.05
C ASP A 677 -20.94 -40.17 -10.73
N ARG A 678 -20.41 -40.75 -9.64
CA ARG A 678 -20.26 -40.13 -8.32
C ARG A 678 -18.79 -40.10 -7.93
N GLN A 679 -18.34 -38.96 -7.41
CA GLN A 679 -17.02 -38.81 -6.79
C GLN A 679 -17.18 -38.28 -5.35
N GLU A 680 -17.63 -39.13 -4.42
CA GLU A 680 -17.53 -38.83 -2.99
C GLU A 680 -16.39 -39.64 -2.38
N THR A 681 -15.49 -38.95 -1.68
CA THR A 681 -14.45 -39.59 -0.87
C THR A 681 -15.03 -39.76 0.54
N ILE A 682 -15.31 -41.00 0.94
CA ILE A 682 -15.83 -41.31 2.28
C ILE A 682 -14.67 -41.64 3.20
N THR A 683 -14.57 -40.91 4.31
CA THR A 683 -13.65 -41.28 5.40
C THR A 683 -14.20 -42.53 6.09
N PRO A 684 -13.43 -43.62 6.20
CA PRO A 684 -13.90 -44.84 6.86
C PRO A 684 -14.20 -44.56 8.34
N LEU A 685 -15.36 -45.02 8.81
CA LEU A 685 -15.74 -45.03 10.22
C LEU A 685 -14.93 -46.08 10.97
N ASP A 686 -14.42 -45.74 12.15
CA ASP A 686 -13.73 -46.65 13.07
C ASP A 686 -14.37 -46.61 14.47
N PRO A 687 -15.04 -47.69 14.94
CA PRO A 687 -15.30 -48.94 14.21
C PRO A 687 -16.38 -48.77 13.13
N ALA A 688 -16.32 -49.58 12.07
CA ALA A 688 -17.34 -49.58 11.02
C ALA A 688 -18.69 -50.06 11.58
N PRO A 689 -19.80 -49.36 11.32
CA PRO A 689 -21.11 -49.76 11.82
C PRO A 689 -21.53 -51.09 11.17
N ARG A 690 -22.15 -51.98 11.94
CA ARG A 690 -22.75 -53.20 11.39
C ARG A 690 -24.04 -52.82 10.67
N MET A 691 -24.22 -53.30 9.45
CA MET A 691 -25.39 -52.98 8.63
C MET A 691 -26.23 -54.22 8.36
N THR A 692 -27.55 -54.03 8.43
CA THR A 692 -28.53 -55.00 7.93
C THR A 692 -29.26 -54.41 6.75
N VAL A 693 -29.46 -55.18 5.68
CA VAL A 693 -30.18 -54.73 4.48
C VAL A 693 -31.45 -55.54 4.28
N ASP A 694 -32.53 -54.81 3.99
CA ASP A 694 -33.88 -55.29 3.75
C ASP A 694 -34.14 -55.42 2.24
N ILE A 695 -33.57 -56.49 1.66
CA ILE A 695 -33.70 -56.87 0.25
C ILE A 695 -33.41 -58.37 0.11
N ASP A 696 -34.04 -59.02 -0.86
CA ASP A 696 -33.72 -60.40 -1.19
C ASP A 696 -32.27 -60.51 -1.72
N ARG A 697 -31.46 -61.34 -1.06
CA ARG A 697 -30.07 -61.60 -1.40
C ARG A 697 -29.93 -62.06 -2.85
N ASP A 698 -30.92 -62.80 -3.36
CA ASP A 698 -30.89 -63.33 -4.71
C ASP A 698 -31.09 -62.23 -5.77
N GLU A 699 -31.56 -61.04 -5.40
CA GLU A 699 -31.64 -59.92 -6.34
C GLU A 699 -30.29 -59.26 -6.62
N VAL A 700 -29.27 -59.52 -5.80
CA VAL A 700 -27.93 -58.91 -5.88
C VAL A 700 -26.89 -59.96 -6.26
N LEU A 701 -26.44 -59.93 -7.51
CA LEU A 701 -25.52 -60.90 -8.12
C LEU A 701 -24.15 -60.98 -7.42
N ASN A 702 -23.70 -59.88 -6.83
CA ASN A 702 -22.43 -59.79 -6.12
C ASN A 702 -22.59 -59.71 -4.59
N ALA A 703 -23.73 -60.16 -4.05
CA ALA A 703 -24.03 -60.12 -2.61
C ALA A 703 -22.94 -60.70 -1.71
N ALA A 704 -22.24 -61.76 -2.18
CA ALA A 704 -21.17 -62.42 -1.42
C ALA A 704 -19.92 -61.56 -1.19
N LEU A 705 -19.76 -60.45 -1.92
CA LEU A 705 -18.61 -59.54 -1.79
C LEU A 705 -18.79 -58.49 -0.68
N PHE A 706 -19.99 -58.40 -0.09
CA PHE A 706 -20.32 -57.39 0.91
C PHE A 706 -20.44 -58.01 2.30
N ASN A 707 -19.69 -57.47 3.26
CA ASN A 707 -19.81 -57.83 4.67
C ASN A 707 -21.03 -57.15 5.31
N VAL A 708 -22.24 -57.55 4.89
CA VAL A 708 -23.52 -57.07 5.45
C VAL A 708 -24.46 -58.24 5.77
N GLU A 709 -25.30 -58.08 6.78
CA GLU A 709 -26.33 -59.06 7.11
C GLU A 709 -27.60 -58.82 6.27
N TRP A 710 -28.15 -59.87 5.66
CA TRP A 710 -29.38 -59.81 4.86
C TRP A 710 -30.55 -60.29 5.72
N LYS A 711 -31.55 -59.45 5.99
CA LYS A 711 -32.71 -59.78 6.84
C LYS A 711 -34.01 -59.36 6.17
N ALA A 712 -35.08 -60.14 6.37
CA ALA A 712 -36.43 -59.79 5.93
C ALA A 712 -36.98 -58.58 6.72
N PRO A 713 -37.99 -57.85 6.21
CA PRO A 713 -38.47 -56.61 6.82
C PRO A 713 -38.93 -56.86 8.26
N GLN A 714 -38.22 -56.33 9.25
CA GLN A 714 -38.71 -56.23 10.62
C GLN A 714 -38.82 -54.76 11.04
N ARG A 715 -39.57 -54.53 12.13
CA ARG A 715 -40.04 -53.21 12.60
C ARG A 715 -38.91 -52.17 12.62
N PRO A 716 -39.23 -50.88 12.37
CA PRO A 716 -38.24 -49.83 12.21
C PRO A 716 -37.40 -49.64 13.48
N ASP A 717 -36.10 -49.91 13.38
CA ASP A 717 -35.09 -49.43 14.33
C ASP A 717 -34.97 -47.90 14.24
N GLU A 718 -34.50 -47.27 15.32
CA GLU A 718 -34.39 -45.79 15.43
C GLU A 718 -33.43 -45.14 14.41
N ARG A 719 -32.58 -45.92 13.71
CA ARG A 719 -31.61 -45.41 12.71
C ARG A 719 -31.63 -46.21 11.42
N ARG A 720 -32.74 -46.14 10.69
CA ARG A 720 -32.94 -46.75 9.36
C ARG A 720 -32.87 -45.69 8.26
N ALA A 721 -32.02 -45.93 7.25
CA ALA A 721 -32.07 -45.20 5.98
C ALA A 721 -32.88 -45.98 4.94
N GLU A 722 -33.69 -45.29 4.15
CA GLU A 722 -34.34 -45.87 2.97
C GLU A 722 -33.73 -45.23 1.72
N LEU A 723 -33.37 -46.05 0.74
CA LEU A 723 -32.68 -45.63 -0.47
C LEU A 723 -33.46 -46.05 -1.70
N THR A 724 -33.63 -45.14 -2.65
CA THR A 724 -34.18 -45.41 -3.98
C THR A 724 -33.02 -45.66 -4.95
N VAL A 725 -33.02 -46.83 -5.60
CA VAL A 725 -32.03 -47.24 -6.58
C VAL A 725 -32.71 -47.38 -7.95
N ASP A 726 -32.29 -46.57 -8.92
CA ASP A 726 -32.61 -46.79 -10.33
C ASP A 726 -31.55 -47.73 -10.91
N ILE A 727 -31.99 -48.75 -11.65
CA ILE A 727 -31.18 -49.84 -12.19
C ILE A 727 -31.40 -49.92 -13.70
N ASP A 728 -30.32 -50.02 -14.48
CA ASP A 728 -30.40 -50.19 -15.94
C ASP A 728 -30.77 -51.64 -16.36
N ASP A 729 -30.89 -51.83 -17.66
CA ASP A 729 -31.21 -53.10 -18.29
C ASP A 729 -30.12 -54.17 -18.11
N THR A 730 -28.89 -53.76 -17.74
CA THR A 730 -27.78 -54.64 -17.41
C THR A 730 -27.71 -55.01 -15.93
N GLY A 731 -28.61 -54.46 -15.09
CA GLY A 731 -28.61 -54.69 -13.65
C GLY A 731 -27.66 -53.78 -12.87
N MET A 732 -27.08 -52.75 -13.50
CA MET A 732 -26.18 -51.82 -12.82
C MET A 732 -26.97 -50.64 -12.24
N PRO A 733 -26.63 -50.16 -11.02
CA PRO A 733 -27.22 -48.95 -10.48
C PRO A 733 -26.84 -47.75 -11.35
N THR A 734 -27.84 -47.01 -11.81
CA THR A 734 -27.67 -45.76 -12.57
C THR A 734 -27.86 -44.52 -11.70
N LEU A 735 -28.59 -44.63 -10.60
CA LEU A 735 -28.78 -43.57 -9.60
C LEU A 735 -29.15 -44.18 -8.24
N VAL A 736 -28.47 -43.77 -7.17
CA VAL A 736 -28.80 -44.14 -5.80
C VAL A 736 -29.06 -42.87 -5.00
N LEU A 737 -30.27 -42.71 -4.47
CA LEU A 737 -30.69 -41.59 -3.64
C LEU A 737 -31.21 -42.09 -2.30
N ILE A 738 -31.10 -41.27 -1.26
CA ILE A 738 -31.79 -41.53 0.00
C ILE A 738 -33.20 -40.98 -0.14
N SER A 739 -34.22 -41.78 0.14
CA SER A 739 -35.63 -41.37 0.23
C SER A 739 -36.06 -41.11 1.68
N LYS A 740 -35.30 -41.61 2.66
CA LYS A 740 -35.48 -41.33 4.08
C LYS A 740 -34.15 -41.42 4.82
N SER A 741 -33.76 -40.33 5.48
CA SER A 741 -32.50 -40.25 6.26
C SER A 741 -32.53 -41.16 7.49
N SER A 742 -31.37 -41.70 7.87
CA SER A 742 -31.14 -42.27 9.20
C SER A 742 -30.88 -41.21 10.29
N GLU A 743 -30.99 -39.93 9.94
CA GLU A 743 -30.62 -38.74 10.73
C GLU A 743 -29.12 -38.59 11.02
N VAL A 744 -28.29 -39.58 10.65
CA VAL A 744 -26.83 -39.57 10.81
C VAL A 744 -26.15 -39.47 9.44
N GLU A 745 -25.56 -38.30 9.16
CA GLU A 745 -24.96 -37.96 7.85
C GLU A 745 -23.93 -39.00 7.35
N GLN A 746 -23.12 -39.54 8.26
CA GLN A 746 -22.08 -40.52 7.94
C GLN A 746 -22.65 -41.89 7.58
N TYR A 747 -23.74 -42.31 8.22
CA TYR A 747 -24.41 -43.58 7.95
C TYR A 747 -25.08 -43.55 6.58
N ASP A 748 -25.82 -42.48 6.33
CA ASP A 748 -26.43 -42.16 5.05
C ASP A 748 -25.40 -42.19 3.91
N ALA A 749 -24.26 -41.50 4.07
CA ALA A 749 -23.19 -41.51 3.06
C ALA A 749 -22.65 -42.92 2.77
N GLN A 750 -22.48 -43.72 3.82
CA GLN A 750 -21.96 -45.09 3.73
C GLN A 750 -22.94 -46.03 3.03
N ALA A 751 -24.25 -45.95 3.33
CA ALA A 751 -25.29 -46.73 2.65
C ALA A 751 -25.35 -46.42 1.15
N VAL A 752 -25.29 -45.15 0.76
CA VAL A 752 -25.30 -44.75 -0.66
C VAL A 752 -24.06 -45.32 -1.38
N ASN A 753 -22.85 -45.19 -0.79
CA ASN A 753 -21.62 -45.70 -1.41
C ASN A 753 -21.59 -47.22 -1.50
N MET A 754 -22.17 -47.92 -0.53
CA MET A 754 -22.33 -49.36 -0.58
C MET A 754 -23.20 -49.78 -1.78
N LEU A 755 -24.40 -49.22 -1.93
CA LEU A 755 -25.34 -49.60 -2.99
C LEU A 755 -24.82 -49.31 -4.41
N TRP A 756 -24.00 -48.27 -4.59
CA TRP A 756 -23.34 -48.01 -5.88
C TRP A 756 -22.44 -49.14 -6.37
N ARG A 757 -22.00 -50.03 -5.48
CA ARG A 757 -21.10 -51.16 -5.81
C ARG A 757 -21.87 -52.45 -6.13
N TRP A 758 -23.18 -52.46 -5.95
CA TRP A 758 -24.02 -53.65 -6.11
C TRP A 758 -24.35 -53.89 -7.58
N ASN A 759 -24.46 -55.16 -7.96
CA ASN A 759 -24.92 -55.60 -9.27
C ASN A 759 -26.23 -56.34 -9.07
N PHE A 760 -27.32 -55.86 -9.65
CA PHE A 760 -28.64 -56.43 -9.52
C PHE A 760 -28.94 -57.38 -10.69
N LYS A 761 -29.96 -58.23 -10.53
CA LYS A 761 -30.48 -59.04 -11.63
C LYS A 761 -30.97 -58.15 -12.80
N PRO A 762 -30.47 -58.36 -14.04
CA PRO A 762 -30.89 -57.61 -15.23
C PRO A 762 -32.37 -57.76 -15.55
N GLN A 763 -33.01 -56.70 -16.07
CA GLN A 763 -34.41 -56.71 -16.55
C GLN A 763 -34.56 -55.87 -17.83
N PRO A 764 -35.46 -56.22 -18.77
CA PRO A 764 -35.50 -55.62 -20.11
C PRO A 764 -35.70 -54.11 -20.15
N ASP A 765 -36.44 -53.53 -19.20
CA ASP A 765 -36.84 -52.11 -19.22
C ASP A 765 -36.14 -51.26 -18.14
N GLY A 766 -35.14 -51.83 -17.44
CA GLY A 766 -34.64 -51.27 -16.18
C GLY A 766 -35.72 -51.21 -15.11
N ARG A 767 -35.35 -50.90 -13.86
CA ARG A 767 -36.34 -50.76 -12.76
C ARG A 767 -35.88 -49.82 -11.67
N ARG A 768 -36.84 -49.30 -10.92
CA ARG A 768 -36.59 -48.62 -9.63
C ARG A 768 -36.88 -49.60 -8.49
N MET A 769 -36.04 -49.57 -7.46
CA MET A 769 -36.19 -50.36 -6.24
C MET A 769 -35.95 -49.50 -5.00
N THR A 770 -36.65 -49.81 -3.91
CA THR A 770 -36.39 -49.22 -2.59
C THR A 770 -35.66 -50.24 -1.71
N VAL A 771 -34.56 -49.81 -1.09
CA VAL A 771 -33.72 -50.64 -0.22
C VAL A 771 -33.66 -50.00 1.18
N GLY A 772 -34.00 -50.77 2.21
CA GLY A 772 -33.84 -50.34 3.60
C GLY A 772 -32.51 -50.77 4.19
N VAL A 773 -31.76 -49.86 4.81
CA VAL A 773 -30.50 -50.15 5.50
C VAL A 773 -30.64 -49.74 6.98
N ASN A 774 -30.52 -50.70 7.89
CA ASN A 774 -30.49 -50.41 9.33
C ASN A 774 -29.04 -50.47 9.83
N PHE A 775 -28.67 -49.49 10.67
CA PHE A 775 -27.35 -49.39 11.28
C PHE A 775 -27.41 -49.87 12.73
N LEU A 776 -26.61 -50.89 13.04
CA LEU A 776 -26.42 -51.44 14.37
C LEU A 776 -25.12 -50.88 14.96
N HIS A 777 -25.17 -50.50 16.24
CA HIS A 777 -23.99 -50.10 17.01
C HIS A 777 -23.18 -51.30 17.47
#